data_AF-A0A7Y3MUU2-F1
#
_entry.id   AF-A0A7Y3MUU2-F1
#
_cell.length_a   1.000
_cell.length_b   1.000
_cell.length_c   1.000
_cell.angle_alpha   90.00
_cell.angle_beta   90.00
_cell.angle_gamma   90.00
#
_symmetry.space_group_name_H-M   'P 1'
#
loop_
_entity.id
_entity.type
_entity.pdbx_description
1 polymer ?
#
loop_
_entity_poly.entity_id
_entity_poly.type
_entity_poly.pdbx_seq_one_letter_code
_entity_poly.pdbx_strand_id
1 'polypeptide(L)'
;MPGHTGTGLAFDGDDHVSIPSDPALQITGDVTISGWFKLDAAFDSSAATSQIILERYASDEENTHIVLVGNDYGRAEVPKGTLVFKVEHGASGDDYRYKWTQRRSWDAGTWYHFAVVLNSDDAANNAILIDGVDDTDATDAGTVNAIDTDYVADMNIGGRDADYYQLSSPSYFVGVIDEVSIVDRALTEGDFLPAARHAFDWRITGQGGSIVVDGFAASRGAYGPGNDGQHLVLSSNSTSANVIDLAGATISGDVLAGPGADPATAIRLTGCSVDGVVGTIAEPYAMNPVEPPSGLGASVGDRVYNGGTTLLSGDLHCDVLRLTGGALLEIDGDVTILCADGLEVWYGSQIELRPGASVQLFTPSNVWIDHGATVNANTADPERFQIYGTIPDPTSAEPLNLLLARFPNIAAGFIDVEYDAAAETLTASGTAFQVDHDGDAATPAVPISGGSFDITATVDNTGRASSGNLTISGSIPGMGIPGPTLLTGEIGLYGSTGVGSGLNEFVFKTSGGDLADRFGPAAGVILSATACPGSYAADWDNLSGGTPGTGSAVASIAPGPHTLVVADGAEVHANTHAPLLHTRIDSADYYGSIVGHALDLSNGARYFVDVETYVPTCVTLADVEGTAGVSGPGGITSTETFHQWFRTTLGVNQAGAHAITLTRDFDGIYEFAATDFHPVDDRLLGNEGAAHNRRFTFAIEASFVYDECAEQYFELRGGDGQWLFVDGKLAIDLGGVASGAEQTVDVDRLGLFDGETYRVHLFYAQRDSGQTDFRIRTNIELIPDDKVDGLTAMFD
;
A
#
# COMPACT_ATOMS: atom_id res chain seq x y z
N MET A 1 6.17 8.23 9.90
CA MET A 1 6.19 9.52 9.15
C MET A 1 6.60 10.67 10.08
N PRO A 2 7.28 11.72 9.59
CA PRO A 2 7.48 12.96 10.36
C PRO A 2 6.10 13.52 10.70
N GLY A 3 5.85 13.73 11.98
CA GLY A 3 4.54 14.13 12.45
C GLY A 3 4.72 14.76 13.80
N HIS A 4 4.30 16.01 13.96
CA HIS A 4 4.48 16.88 15.14
C HIS A 4 4.04 16.25 16.48
N THR A 5 4.74 15.24 16.97
CA THR A 5 4.37 14.44 18.14
C THR A 5 5.20 14.91 19.34
N GLY A 6 4.93 16.12 19.82
CA GLY A 6 5.60 16.64 21.00
C GLY A 6 5.59 18.16 21.11
N THR A 7 6.26 18.67 22.15
CA THR A 7 6.65 20.09 22.22
C THR A 7 8.06 20.23 21.65
N GLY A 8 8.18 20.63 20.38
CA GLY A 8 9.48 20.96 19.78
C GLY A 8 10.31 21.92 20.63
N LEU A 9 11.61 21.96 20.39
CA LEU A 9 12.54 22.77 21.18
C LEU A 9 12.48 24.24 20.73
N ALA A 10 12.26 25.16 21.67
CA ALA A 10 12.26 26.58 21.40
C ALA A 10 13.69 27.15 21.46
N PHE A 11 14.00 28.06 20.54
CA PHE A 11 15.26 28.78 20.42
C PHE A 11 14.98 30.29 20.42
N ASP A 12 15.60 31.03 21.33
CA ASP A 12 15.32 32.46 21.52
C ASP A 12 16.38 33.42 20.93
N GLY A 13 17.32 32.87 20.15
CA GLY A 13 18.34 33.64 19.42
C GLY A 13 19.73 33.65 20.05
N ASP A 14 19.97 32.90 21.11
CA ASP A 14 21.32 32.51 21.56
C ASP A 14 21.45 31.02 21.99
N ASP A 15 20.37 30.25 21.81
CA ASP A 15 20.29 28.82 22.06
C ASP A 15 20.92 27.98 20.95
N HIS A 16 21.51 26.84 21.32
CA HIS A 16 21.81 25.76 20.38
C HIS A 16 21.87 24.41 21.08
N VAL A 17 21.59 23.35 20.32
CA VAL A 17 21.84 21.97 20.72
C VAL A 17 23.13 21.52 20.06
N SER A 18 24.11 21.07 20.85
CA SER A 18 25.37 20.55 20.32
C SER A 18 25.42 19.04 20.51
N ILE A 19 25.65 18.33 19.42
CA ILE A 19 25.77 16.88 19.35
C ILE A 19 27.25 16.59 19.05
N PRO A 20 27.99 15.93 19.97
CA PRO A 20 29.40 15.64 19.77
C PRO A 20 29.68 14.91 18.46
N SER A 21 30.82 15.21 17.84
CA SER A 21 31.24 14.52 16.61
C SER A 21 31.22 12.99 16.79
N ASP A 22 30.51 12.28 15.93
CA ASP A 22 30.43 10.82 15.91
C ASP A 22 30.66 10.32 14.47
N PRO A 23 31.47 9.25 14.26
CA PRO A 23 31.64 8.65 12.93
C PRO A 23 30.33 8.25 12.24
N ALA A 24 29.28 7.90 12.99
CA ALA A 24 27.96 7.56 12.43
C ALA A 24 27.19 8.78 11.89
N LEU A 25 27.62 10.00 12.23
CA LEU A 25 27.05 11.26 11.73
C LEU A 25 27.88 11.86 10.58
N GLN A 26 28.84 11.09 10.05
CA GLN A 26 29.65 11.49 8.89
C GLN A 26 28.84 11.39 7.59
N ILE A 27 28.92 12.43 6.75
CA ILE A 27 28.22 12.47 5.46
C ILE A 27 29.19 12.00 4.38
N THR A 28 29.23 10.70 4.11
CA THR A 28 30.20 10.08 3.18
C THR A 28 29.59 9.59 1.87
N GLY A 29 28.27 9.73 1.69
CA GLY A 29 27.53 9.25 0.51
C GLY A 29 26.18 9.95 0.40
N ASP A 30 25.19 9.22 -0.11
CA ASP A 30 23.81 9.68 -0.15
C ASP A 30 23.33 10.01 1.27
N VAL A 31 22.68 11.16 1.45
CA VAL A 31 22.11 11.54 2.73
C VAL A 31 20.87 12.39 2.53
N THR A 32 19.91 12.22 3.42
CA THR A 32 18.80 13.15 3.58
C THR A 32 18.76 13.66 5.01
N ILE A 33 18.78 14.98 5.17
CA ILE A 33 18.61 15.63 6.48
C ILE A 33 17.25 16.31 6.48
N SER A 34 16.40 16.01 7.46
CA SER A 34 15.05 16.55 7.52
C SER A 34 14.64 16.97 8.92
N GLY A 35 13.53 17.68 9.04
CA GLY A 35 12.93 18.07 10.31
C GLY A 35 11.87 19.14 10.13
N TRP A 36 11.36 19.64 11.26
CA TRP A 36 10.36 20.70 11.28
C TRP A 36 10.93 21.99 11.85
N PHE A 37 10.51 23.12 11.30
CA PHE A 37 10.76 24.41 11.92
C PHE A 37 9.52 25.31 11.89
N LYS A 38 9.42 26.19 12.88
CA LYS A 38 8.40 27.23 12.97
C LYS A 38 9.03 28.51 13.48
N LEU A 39 8.90 29.57 12.71
CA LEU A 39 9.53 30.85 13.02
C LEU A 39 8.65 31.68 13.96
N ASP A 40 9.27 32.39 14.91
CA ASP A 40 8.55 33.34 15.76
C ASP A 40 8.16 34.63 15.02
N ALA A 41 8.91 34.97 13.98
CA ALA A 41 8.67 36.13 13.12
C ALA A 41 8.82 35.74 11.65
N ALA A 42 8.10 36.44 10.76
CA ALA A 42 8.18 36.18 9.34
C ALA A 42 9.60 36.44 8.84
N PHE A 43 10.06 35.61 7.90
CA PHE A 43 11.41 35.67 7.36
C PHE A 43 11.34 35.81 5.85
N ASP A 44 11.97 36.85 5.30
CA ASP A 44 11.98 37.12 3.86
C ASP A 44 13.24 37.92 3.47
N SER A 45 13.25 38.46 2.24
CA SER A 45 14.36 39.28 1.72
C SER A 45 14.71 40.55 2.53
N SER A 46 13.87 40.96 3.48
CA SER A 46 14.09 42.10 4.39
C SER A 46 14.79 41.73 5.70
N ALA A 47 14.98 40.44 5.99
CA ALA A 47 15.69 39.98 7.17
C ALA A 47 17.11 40.58 7.25
N ALA A 48 17.56 40.89 8.47
CA ALA A 48 18.85 41.55 8.69
C ALA A 48 20.01 40.55 8.87
N THR A 49 19.68 39.33 9.30
CA THR A 49 20.62 38.27 9.66
C THR A 49 20.09 36.94 9.17
N SER A 50 21.00 36.04 8.79
CA SER A 50 20.65 34.64 8.50
C SER A 50 20.39 33.87 9.80
N GLN A 51 19.65 32.78 9.72
CA GLN A 51 19.29 31.92 10.85
C GLN A 51 19.65 30.45 10.54
N ILE A 52 20.52 29.86 11.34
CA ILE A 52 21.01 28.48 11.17
C ILE A 52 20.00 27.49 11.76
N ILE A 53 19.52 26.55 10.94
CA ILE A 53 18.70 25.43 11.42
C ILE A 53 19.61 24.29 11.89
N LEU A 54 20.60 23.92 11.07
CA LEU A 54 21.58 22.88 11.37
C LEU A 54 22.95 23.25 10.79
N GLU A 55 24.02 22.96 11.52
CA GLU A 55 25.40 23.22 11.10
C GLU A 55 26.36 22.15 11.63
N ARG A 56 27.37 21.84 10.81
CA ARG A 56 28.60 21.17 11.21
C ARG A 56 29.78 22.04 10.77
N TYR A 57 30.58 22.52 11.71
CA TYR A 57 31.62 23.52 11.43
C TYR A 57 32.94 23.12 12.08
N ALA A 58 33.96 22.85 11.27
CA ALA A 58 35.35 22.69 11.71
C ALA A 58 36.18 23.95 11.42
N SER A 59 35.99 24.54 10.23
CA SER A 59 36.63 25.79 9.81
C SER A 59 35.86 26.46 8.66
N ASP A 60 36.28 27.67 8.27
CA ASP A 60 35.76 28.36 7.08
C ASP A 60 35.95 27.55 5.77
N GLU A 61 36.80 26.52 5.77
CA GLU A 61 37.10 25.65 4.62
C GLU A 61 36.54 24.21 4.80
N GLU A 62 35.90 23.93 5.93
CA GLU A 62 35.40 22.61 6.33
C GLU A 62 34.09 22.76 7.13
N ASN A 63 32.97 22.86 6.41
CA ASN A 63 31.65 23.12 7.00
C ASN A 63 30.47 22.63 6.14
N THR A 64 29.35 22.32 6.79
CA THR A 64 28.08 21.94 6.18
C THR A 64 26.96 22.61 6.95
N HIS A 65 25.98 23.23 6.28
CA HIS A 65 24.86 23.86 6.99
C HIS A 65 23.56 23.92 6.20
N ILE A 66 22.47 24.05 6.96
CA ILE A 66 21.11 24.35 6.51
C ILE A 66 20.69 25.68 7.14
N VAL A 67 20.45 26.69 6.30
CA VAL A 67 20.30 28.08 6.78
C VAL A 67 19.21 28.84 6.03
N LEU A 68 18.46 29.67 6.76
CA LEU A 68 17.60 30.70 6.19
C LEU A 68 18.42 31.97 5.94
N VAL A 69 18.53 32.42 4.68
CA VAL A 69 19.43 33.51 4.29
C VAL A 69 18.78 34.87 4.45
N GLY A 70 19.28 35.71 5.36
CA GLY A 70 18.76 37.07 5.59
C GLY A 70 19.68 38.18 5.08
N ASN A 71 20.99 38.02 5.23
CA ASN A 71 21.99 38.99 4.76
C ASN A 71 22.62 38.57 3.42
N ASP A 72 23.65 39.28 2.97
CA ASP A 72 24.41 38.90 1.78
C ASP A 72 25.17 37.60 2.10
N TYR A 73 24.80 36.50 1.43
CA TYR A 73 25.38 35.17 1.62
C TYR A 73 26.80 35.02 1.01
N GLY A 74 27.44 36.14 0.65
CA GLY A 74 28.73 36.16 -0.03
C GLY A 74 28.65 35.74 -1.51
N ARG A 75 27.44 35.47 -2.02
CA ARG A 75 27.13 35.05 -3.39
C ARG A 75 25.93 35.84 -3.92
N ALA A 76 26.12 36.55 -5.03
CA ALA A 76 25.09 37.42 -5.60
C ALA A 76 23.92 36.62 -6.23
N GLU A 77 24.16 35.35 -6.54
CA GLU A 77 23.22 34.40 -7.11
C GLU A 77 22.24 33.82 -6.08
N VAL A 78 22.60 33.73 -4.79
CA VAL A 78 21.73 33.22 -3.74
C VAL A 78 20.79 34.34 -3.27
N PRO A 79 19.47 34.25 -3.55
CA PRO A 79 18.54 35.30 -3.16
C PRO A 79 18.33 35.32 -1.65
N LYS A 80 18.15 36.51 -1.08
CA LYS A 80 17.69 36.62 0.31
C LYS A 80 16.29 36.03 0.49
N GLY A 81 16.07 35.42 1.65
CA GLY A 81 14.83 34.78 2.05
C GLY A 81 14.75 33.29 1.70
N THR A 82 15.73 32.72 1.01
CA THR A 82 15.76 31.28 0.68
C THR A 82 16.27 30.44 1.85
N LEU A 83 15.92 29.16 1.84
CA LEU A 83 16.59 28.13 2.62
C LEU A 83 17.70 27.53 1.76
N VAL A 84 18.90 27.40 2.32
CA VAL A 84 20.10 26.94 1.64
C VAL A 84 20.66 25.71 2.34
N PHE A 85 21.02 24.70 1.56
CA PHE A 85 21.85 23.58 2.00
C PHE A 85 23.24 23.72 1.37
N LYS A 86 24.30 23.72 2.18
CA LYS A 86 25.70 23.85 1.74
C LYS A 86 26.56 22.72 2.30
N VAL A 87 27.53 22.26 1.50
CA VAL A 87 28.64 21.38 1.91
C VAL A 87 29.98 21.96 1.41
N GLU A 88 31.01 21.94 2.25
CA GLU A 88 32.36 22.42 1.94
C GLU A 88 33.44 21.56 2.64
N HIS A 89 34.47 21.19 1.87
CA HIS A 89 35.68 20.54 2.38
C HIS A 89 36.86 20.76 1.41
N GLY A 90 37.87 21.55 1.79
CA GLY A 90 39.12 21.66 1.02
C GLY A 90 39.92 22.97 1.17
N ALA A 91 41.25 22.88 1.01
CA ALA A 91 42.24 23.92 1.35
C ALA A 91 42.39 25.10 0.36
N SER A 92 41.43 25.38 -0.52
CA SER A 92 41.48 26.56 -1.40
C SER A 92 40.09 27.06 -1.78
N GLY A 93 39.85 28.36 -1.55
CA GLY A 93 38.55 29.01 -1.75
C GLY A 93 37.87 28.72 -3.09
N ASP A 94 36.57 28.47 -3.00
CA ASP A 94 35.58 28.08 -4.02
C ASP A 94 35.24 26.58 -4.15
N ASP A 95 35.60 25.69 -3.20
CA ASP A 95 35.20 24.25 -3.25
C ASP A 95 33.89 23.92 -2.51
N TYR A 96 33.10 24.93 -2.14
CA TYR A 96 31.78 24.75 -1.55
C TYR A 96 30.69 24.56 -2.60
N ARG A 97 29.77 23.65 -2.29
CA ARG A 97 28.61 23.29 -3.11
C ARG A 97 27.33 23.53 -2.33
N TYR A 98 26.29 24.00 -3.01
CA TYR A 98 25.04 24.34 -2.34
C TYR A 98 23.84 24.20 -3.26
N LYS A 99 22.67 24.05 -2.63
CA LYS A 99 21.34 24.17 -3.22
C LYS A 99 20.51 25.21 -2.48
N TRP A 100 19.53 25.82 -3.13
CA TRP A 100 18.59 26.72 -2.46
C TRP A 100 17.15 26.61 -2.95
N THR A 101 16.22 27.05 -2.10
CA THR A 101 14.79 27.04 -2.42
C THR A 101 14.37 28.14 -3.41
N GLN A 102 13.38 27.87 -4.25
CA GLN A 102 12.64 28.88 -5.01
C GLN A 102 11.83 29.81 -4.10
N ARG A 103 11.37 29.29 -2.95
CA ARG A 103 10.67 30.06 -1.92
C ARG A 103 11.62 31.07 -1.28
N ARG A 104 11.09 32.28 -1.04
CA ARG A 104 11.85 33.44 -0.54
C ARG A 104 11.23 34.13 0.67
N SER A 105 10.18 33.52 1.22
CA SER A 105 9.42 34.07 2.33
C SER A 105 8.79 32.95 3.14
N TRP A 106 8.76 33.13 4.45
CA TRP A 106 8.30 32.16 5.44
C TRP A 106 7.46 32.90 6.48
N ASP A 107 6.29 32.36 6.77
CA ASP A 107 5.33 33.01 7.66
C ASP A 107 5.65 32.72 9.13
N ALA A 108 5.40 33.72 9.98
CA ALA A 108 5.49 33.55 11.43
C ALA A 108 4.41 32.57 11.93
N GLY A 109 4.79 31.67 12.83
CA GLY A 109 3.86 30.74 13.48
C GLY A 109 3.40 29.57 12.61
N THR A 110 3.86 29.48 11.36
CA THR A 110 3.61 28.35 10.46
C THR A 110 4.70 27.30 10.64
N TRP A 111 4.30 26.03 10.76
CA TRP A 111 5.22 24.90 10.69
C TRP A 111 5.56 24.58 9.25
N TYR A 112 6.85 24.35 8.99
CA TYR A 112 7.37 23.89 7.71
C TYR A 112 8.19 22.62 7.94
N HIS A 113 7.93 21.59 7.15
CA HIS A 113 8.85 20.45 7.06
C HIS A 113 9.92 20.78 6.03
N PHE A 114 11.19 20.59 6.36
CA PHE A 114 12.28 20.67 5.41
C PHE A 114 12.90 19.29 5.24
N ALA A 115 13.31 18.97 4.02
CA ALA A 115 14.29 17.91 3.77
C ALA A 115 15.30 18.37 2.73
N VAL A 116 16.58 18.15 3.00
CA VAL A 116 17.67 18.42 2.05
C VAL A 116 18.25 17.08 1.63
N VAL A 117 18.21 16.83 0.33
CA VAL A 117 18.60 15.56 -0.28
C VAL A 117 19.94 15.75 -0.97
N LEU A 118 20.92 14.98 -0.52
CA LEU A 118 22.19 14.77 -1.19
C LEU A 118 22.18 13.38 -1.83
N ASN A 119 22.08 13.35 -3.15
CA ASN A 119 22.33 12.18 -3.97
C ASN A 119 23.76 12.29 -4.55
N SER A 120 24.66 11.54 -3.93
CA SER A 120 26.07 11.48 -4.26
C SER A 120 26.33 10.71 -5.57
N ASP A 121 25.42 9.81 -5.95
CA ASP A 121 25.48 9.00 -7.17
C ASP A 121 25.03 9.77 -8.42
N ASP A 122 24.03 10.63 -8.30
CA ASP A 122 23.54 11.52 -9.35
C ASP A 122 23.12 12.87 -8.77
N ALA A 123 24.01 13.83 -8.93
CA ALA A 123 23.82 15.16 -8.36
C ALA A 123 22.70 15.97 -9.02
N ALA A 124 22.09 15.48 -10.11
CA ALA A 124 20.85 16.02 -10.66
C ALA A 124 19.65 15.79 -9.73
N ASN A 125 19.72 14.77 -8.85
CA ASN A 125 18.66 14.40 -7.92
C ASN A 125 18.80 15.06 -6.54
N ASN A 126 19.75 15.98 -6.38
CA ASN A 126 19.83 16.80 -5.18
C ASN A 126 18.67 17.80 -5.14
N ALA A 127 17.94 17.81 -4.04
CA ALA A 127 16.76 18.63 -3.88
C ALA A 127 16.68 19.26 -2.48
N ILE A 128 15.94 20.35 -2.38
CA ILE A 128 15.42 20.86 -1.12
C ILE A 128 13.91 20.76 -1.19
N LEU A 129 13.36 19.87 -0.39
CA LEU A 129 11.93 19.61 -0.29
C LEU A 129 11.37 20.45 0.86
N ILE A 130 10.26 21.14 0.59
CA ILE A 130 9.50 21.84 1.63
C ILE A 130 8.09 21.27 1.65
N ASP A 131 7.66 20.81 2.82
CA ASP A 131 6.36 20.15 3.02
C ASP A 131 6.16 18.95 2.07
N GLY A 132 7.27 18.26 1.78
CA GLY A 132 7.33 17.06 0.95
C GLY A 132 7.32 17.29 -0.57
N VAL A 133 7.42 18.55 -1.02
CA VAL A 133 7.46 18.91 -2.45
C VAL A 133 8.80 19.56 -2.78
N ASP A 134 9.38 19.26 -3.95
CA ASP A 134 10.63 19.86 -4.39
C ASP A 134 10.44 21.37 -4.56
N ASP A 135 11.16 22.11 -3.74
CA ASP A 135 11.17 23.55 -3.71
C ASP A 135 12.51 24.10 -4.19
N THR A 136 13.34 23.31 -4.87
CA THR A 136 14.65 23.75 -5.40
C THR A 136 14.48 24.80 -6.50
N ASP A 137 15.24 25.90 -6.44
CA ASP A 137 15.17 26.96 -7.45
C ASP A 137 15.70 26.47 -8.80
N ALA A 138 14.87 26.54 -9.84
CA ALA A 138 15.26 26.09 -11.20
C ALA A 138 16.41 26.92 -11.83
N THR A 139 16.73 28.09 -11.26
CA THR A 139 17.88 28.91 -11.67
C THR A 139 19.14 28.66 -10.85
N ASP A 140 19.07 27.72 -9.91
CA ASP A 140 20.20 27.28 -9.10
C ASP A 140 21.31 26.71 -9.99
N ALA A 141 22.48 27.34 -9.90
CA ALA A 141 23.69 26.95 -10.62
C ALA A 141 24.64 26.08 -9.77
N GLY A 142 24.34 25.91 -8.49
CA GLY A 142 25.04 25.04 -7.55
C GLY A 142 24.65 23.59 -7.75
N THR A 143 25.64 22.70 -7.62
CA THR A 143 25.44 21.25 -7.62
C THR A 143 26.09 20.71 -6.37
N VAL A 144 25.37 19.92 -5.56
CA VAL A 144 25.94 19.25 -4.39
C VAL A 144 26.33 17.83 -4.76
N ASN A 145 27.40 17.64 -5.52
CA ASN A 145 27.90 16.28 -5.76
C ASN A 145 28.64 15.83 -4.49
N ALA A 146 28.85 14.51 -4.33
CA ALA A 146 29.65 13.95 -3.24
C ALA A 146 30.89 14.81 -2.94
N ILE A 147 30.89 15.47 -1.78
CA ILE A 147 32.08 16.06 -1.18
C ILE A 147 32.38 15.18 0.02
N ASP A 148 33.63 14.74 0.11
CA ASP A 148 34.18 14.12 1.30
C ASP A 148 33.95 15.05 2.50
N THR A 149 33.06 14.72 3.45
CA THR A 149 32.89 15.52 4.68
C THR A 149 33.67 14.94 5.86
N ASP A 150 34.76 14.19 5.60
CA ASP A 150 35.64 13.56 6.60
C ASP A 150 36.51 14.59 7.37
N TYR A 151 35.86 15.59 7.94
CA TYR A 151 36.41 16.51 8.94
C TYR A 151 35.73 16.25 10.28
N VAL A 152 36.42 16.49 11.39
CA VAL A 152 35.86 16.22 12.73
C VAL A 152 35.26 17.51 13.30
N ALA A 153 33.94 17.55 13.41
CA ALA A 153 33.19 18.66 13.99
C ALA A 153 31.89 18.17 14.62
N ASP A 154 31.47 18.84 15.70
CA ASP A 154 30.17 18.64 16.32
C ASP A 154 29.05 19.11 15.38
N MET A 155 27.91 18.44 15.44
CA MET A 155 26.68 18.88 14.79
C MET A 155 25.93 19.83 15.73
N ASN A 156 25.42 20.94 15.22
CA ASN A 156 24.71 21.95 15.98
C ASN A 156 23.34 22.20 15.36
N ILE A 157 22.30 22.26 16.19
CA ILE A 157 20.92 22.59 15.79
C ILE A 157 20.55 23.92 16.43
N GLY A 158 19.97 24.82 15.65
CA GLY A 158 19.57 26.16 16.09
C GLY A 158 20.67 27.21 16.14
N GLY A 159 21.95 26.84 15.93
CA GLY A 159 23.04 27.77 15.58
C GLY A 159 24.42 27.50 16.18
N ARG A 160 25.48 27.92 15.48
CA ARG A 160 26.71 28.57 15.99
C ARG A 160 27.69 28.86 14.83
N ASP A 161 28.94 29.18 15.18
CA ASP A 161 30.22 29.45 14.48
C ASP A 161 30.31 29.89 13.01
N ALA A 162 29.36 29.57 12.14
CA ALA A 162 29.02 30.14 10.83
C ALA A 162 30.20 30.64 9.96
N ASP A 163 30.34 30.10 8.73
CA ASP A 163 31.34 30.59 7.75
C ASP A 163 31.35 32.13 7.70
N TYR A 164 32.46 32.73 8.16
CA TYR A 164 32.55 34.17 8.41
C TYR A 164 32.32 35.01 7.14
N TYR A 165 32.53 34.41 5.96
CA TYR A 165 32.36 35.09 4.68
C TYR A 165 30.93 35.06 4.15
N GLN A 166 30.10 34.12 4.60
CA GLN A 166 28.74 33.89 4.07
C GLN A 166 27.65 34.16 5.12
N LEU A 167 27.99 34.05 6.40
CA LEU A 167 27.07 34.19 7.51
C LEU A 167 27.60 35.21 8.52
N SER A 168 26.68 35.85 9.25
CA SER A 168 27.05 36.61 10.43
C SER A 168 27.43 35.61 11.54
N SER A 169 28.71 35.47 11.85
CA SER A 169 29.18 34.57 12.92
C SER A 169 29.23 35.25 14.29
N PRO A 170 28.61 34.68 15.34
CA PRO A 170 27.69 33.53 15.32
C PRO A 170 26.28 33.90 14.81
N SER A 171 25.55 32.91 14.28
CA SER A 171 24.16 33.03 13.81
C SER A 171 23.27 32.01 14.54
N TYR A 172 22.06 32.43 14.92
CA TYR A 172 21.13 31.63 15.72
C TYR A 172 19.72 31.67 15.12
N PHE A 173 18.98 30.57 15.31
CA PHE A 173 17.57 30.42 14.99
C PHE A 173 16.68 31.08 16.05
N VAL A 174 15.56 31.65 15.63
CA VAL A 174 14.54 32.20 16.52
C VAL A 174 13.18 31.59 16.17
N GLY A 175 12.72 30.66 17.00
CA GLY A 175 11.51 29.90 16.76
C GLY A 175 11.52 28.54 17.45
N VAL A 176 10.89 27.55 16.83
CA VAL A 176 10.86 26.16 17.30
C VAL A 176 11.42 25.24 16.22
N ILE A 177 12.29 24.31 16.60
CA ILE A 177 12.75 23.20 15.74
C ILE A 177 12.31 21.88 16.38
N ASP A 178 11.87 20.94 15.55
CA ASP A 178 11.42 19.62 16.00
C ASP A 178 11.88 18.51 15.05
N GLU A 179 12.00 17.29 15.60
CA GLU A 179 12.23 16.03 14.86
C GLU A 179 13.34 16.08 13.80
N VAL A 180 14.48 16.71 14.11
CA VAL A 180 15.63 16.68 13.19
C VAL A 180 16.13 15.25 13.04
N SER A 181 16.15 14.76 11.81
CA SER A 181 16.58 13.41 11.45
C SER A 181 17.62 13.44 10.33
N ILE A 182 18.45 12.41 10.29
CA ILE A 182 19.45 12.18 9.25
C ILE A 182 19.28 10.73 8.80
N VAL A 183 19.14 10.53 7.50
CA VAL A 183 19.00 9.23 6.85
C VAL A 183 20.14 9.09 5.84
N ASP A 184 20.80 7.95 5.80
CA ASP A 184 21.96 7.65 4.95
C ASP A 184 21.59 7.21 3.51
N ARG A 185 20.46 7.71 2.99
CA ARG A 185 20.02 7.54 1.61
C ARG A 185 19.39 8.81 1.06
N ALA A 186 19.36 8.95 -0.26
CA ALA A 186 18.67 10.03 -0.96
C ALA A 186 17.16 9.71 -1.04
N LEU A 187 16.34 10.51 -0.36
CA LEU A 187 14.89 10.40 -0.37
C LEU A 187 14.29 11.23 -1.52
N THR A 188 13.09 10.86 -1.97
CA THR A 188 12.34 11.49 -3.07
C THR A 188 11.09 12.22 -2.55
N GLU A 189 10.43 13.03 -3.38
CA GLU A 189 9.13 13.66 -3.02
C GLU A 189 8.12 12.64 -2.49
N GLY A 190 8.06 11.45 -3.09
CA GLY A 190 7.15 10.37 -2.69
C GLY A 190 7.37 9.88 -1.25
N ASP A 191 8.58 10.00 -0.71
CA ASP A 191 8.90 9.61 0.67
C ASP A 191 8.35 10.61 1.72
N PHE A 192 7.93 11.81 1.33
CA PHE A 192 7.55 12.90 2.24
C PHE A 192 6.11 13.41 2.11
N LEU A 193 5.35 12.95 1.11
CA LEU A 193 3.93 13.30 0.99
C LEU A 193 3.11 12.53 2.04
N PRO A 194 2.08 13.15 2.67
CA PRO A 194 1.24 12.46 3.65
C PRO A 194 0.67 11.16 3.07
N ALA A 195 1.00 10.03 3.69
CA ALA A 195 0.42 8.73 3.40
C ALA A 195 -1.03 8.69 3.88
N ALA A 196 -1.95 8.82 2.91
CA ALA A 196 -3.23 8.09 2.78
C ALA A 196 -3.94 8.65 1.52
N ARG A 197 -3.72 8.03 0.35
CA ARG A 197 -4.40 8.42 -0.91
C ARG A 197 -5.25 7.26 -1.40
N HIS A 198 -6.57 7.36 -1.24
CA HIS A 198 -7.51 6.36 -1.75
C HIS A 198 -7.83 6.68 -3.22
N ALA A 199 -7.37 5.81 -4.10
CA ALA A 199 -7.41 6.03 -5.54
C ALA A 199 -8.32 5.02 -6.22
N PHE A 200 -9.10 5.52 -7.17
CA PHE A 200 -9.87 4.73 -8.11
C PHE A 200 -9.26 4.82 -9.50
N ASP A 201 -9.19 3.73 -10.25
CA ASP A 201 -8.50 3.77 -11.54
C ASP A 201 -9.29 4.57 -12.58
N TRP A 202 -10.61 4.39 -12.60
CA TRP A 202 -11.47 4.87 -13.67
C TRP A 202 -12.40 6.00 -13.24
N ARG A 203 -13.36 5.79 -12.34
CA ARG A 203 -14.44 6.77 -12.10
C ARG A 203 -14.97 6.76 -10.68
N ILE A 204 -15.38 7.94 -10.22
CA ILE A 204 -16.19 8.13 -9.01
C ILE A 204 -17.50 8.82 -9.40
N THR A 205 -18.64 8.21 -9.15
CA THR A 205 -19.97 8.79 -9.40
C THR A 205 -20.81 8.85 -8.13
N GLY A 206 -21.75 9.78 -8.10
CA GLY A 206 -22.80 9.71 -7.09
C GLY A 206 -24.00 10.60 -7.31
N GLN A 207 -25.19 10.02 -7.12
CA GLN A 207 -26.48 10.69 -7.31
C GLN A 207 -27.58 10.13 -6.40
N GLY A 208 -28.54 11.00 -6.05
CA GLY A 208 -29.75 10.63 -5.34
C GLY A 208 -29.55 10.53 -3.82
N GLY A 209 -30.49 11.10 -3.05
CA GLY A 209 -30.37 11.20 -1.60
C GLY A 209 -29.27 12.16 -1.13
N SER A 210 -28.98 12.16 0.17
CA SER A 210 -27.88 12.92 0.77
C SER A 210 -26.68 12.01 0.93
N ILE A 211 -25.70 12.13 0.04
CA ILE A 211 -24.47 11.32 0.08
C ILE A 211 -23.51 11.94 1.10
N VAL A 212 -22.83 11.10 1.89
CA VAL A 212 -21.78 11.52 2.83
C VAL A 212 -20.50 10.75 2.55
N VAL A 213 -19.38 11.46 2.45
CA VAL A 213 -18.03 10.90 2.41
C VAL A 213 -17.20 11.60 3.48
N ASP A 214 -16.68 10.86 4.44
CA ASP A 214 -15.98 11.43 5.59
C ASP A 214 -14.83 10.53 6.05
N GLY A 215 -13.83 11.09 6.71
CA GLY A 215 -12.66 10.38 7.18
C GLY A 215 -12.75 10.07 8.68
N PHE A 216 -12.24 8.92 9.08
CA PHE A 216 -11.96 8.58 10.48
C PHE A 216 -10.67 7.78 10.60
N ALA A 217 -10.17 7.69 11.82
CA ALA A 217 -9.01 6.90 12.17
C ALA A 217 -9.47 5.64 12.92
N ALA A 218 -9.39 4.47 12.29
CA ALA A 218 -9.88 3.23 12.89
C ALA A 218 -9.16 2.89 14.21
N SER A 219 -7.87 3.22 14.34
CA SER A 219 -7.10 3.01 15.57
C SER A 219 -7.63 3.83 16.75
N ARG A 220 -8.36 4.92 16.47
CA ARG A 220 -9.00 5.78 17.48
C ARG A 220 -10.40 5.31 17.85
N GLY A 221 -10.87 4.20 17.27
CA GLY A 221 -12.17 3.58 17.51
C GLY A 221 -13.21 3.91 16.44
N ALA A 222 -14.47 3.57 16.72
CA ALA A 222 -15.56 3.73 15.76
C ALA A 222 -15.74 5.18 15.30
N TYR A 223 -16.20 5.35 14.05
CA TYR A 223 -16.61 6.64 13.50
C TYR A 223 -17.66 7.31 14.40
N GLY A 224 -17.46 8.59 14.72
CA GLY A 224 -18.37 9.36 15.55
C GLY A 224 -17.71 10.63 16.11
N PRO A 225 -18.41 11.40 16.97
CA PRO A 225 -17.95 12.70 17.44
C PRO A 225 -16.55 12.66 18.06
N GLY A 226 -15.61 13.38 17.45
CA GLY A 226 -14.21 13.44 17.87
C GLY A 226 -13.29 12.43 17.17
N ASN A 227 -13.84 11.56 16.32
CA ASN A 227 -13.10 10.75 15.35
C ASN A 227 -13.62 10.95 13.91
N ASP A 228 -14.68 11.72 13.72
CA ASP A 228 -15.20 12.19 12.43
C ASP A 228 -14.37 13.36 11.89
N GLY A 229 -14.51 13.66 10.58
CA GLY A 229 -13.83 14.80 9.96
C GLY A 229 -12.31 14.67 9.86
N GLN A 230 -11.76 13.45 9.93
CA GLN A 230 -10.34 13.26 9.60
C GLN A 230 -10.13 13.58 8.12
N HIS A 231 -8.98 14.18 7.79
CA HIS A 231 -8.70 14.58 6.42
C HIS A 231 -8.52 13.35 5.53
N LEU A 232 -9.44 13.16 4.58
CA LEU A 232 -9.39 12.09 3.59
C LEU A 232 -8.98 12.63 2.21
N VAL A 233 -8.44 11.76 1.37
CA VAL A 233 -8.25 12.04 -0.06
C VAL A 233 -9.10 11.06 -0.88
N LEU A 234 -10.06 11.59 -1.63
CA LEU A 234 -10.88 10.85 -2.58
C LEU A 234 -10.35 11.15 -3.99
N SER A 235 -9.73 10.16 -4.64
CA SER A 235 -9.02 10.41 -5.89
C SER A 235 -9.30 9.42 -7.01
N SER A 236 -9.08 9.85 -8.25
CA SER A 236 -9.03 8.97 -9.43
C SER A 236 -7.68 9.11 -10.15
N ASN A 237 -7.15 8.00 -10.66
CA ASN A 237 -5.96 7.99 -11.53
C ASN A 237 -6.24 8.57 -12.93
N SER A 238 -7.50 8.59 -13.35
CA SER A 238 -7.88 8.98 -14.70
C SER A 238 -7.94 10.50 -14.88
N THR A 239 -7.58 10.96 -16.08
CA THR A 239 -7.59 12.37 -16.49
C THR A 239 -8.82 12.75 -17.32
N SER A 240 -9.74 11.80 -17.51
CA SER A 240 -10.90 11.97 -18.38
C SER A 240 -11.89 13.02 -17.86
N ALA A 241 -12.68 13.61 -18.75
CA ALA A 241 -13.73 14.53 -18.36
C ALA A 241 -14.82 13.82 -17.53
N ASN A 242 -15.29 14.48 -16.46
CA ASN A 242 -16.26 13.92 -15.49
C ASN A 242 -15.83 12.58 -14.87
N VAL A 243 -14.51 12.39 -14.69
CA VAL A 243 -13.94 11.24 -13.98
C VAL A 243 -14.44 11.17 -12.53
N ILE A 244 -14.66 12.33 -11.90
CA ILE A 244 -15.38 12.46 -10.64
C ILE A 244 -16.65 13.25 -10.90
N ASP A 245 -17.80 12.66 -10.59
CA ASP A 245 -19.11 13.22 -10.92
C ASP A 245 -20.11 12.98 -9.78
N LEU A 246 -20.17 13.93 -8.85
CA LEU A 246 -20.97 13.83 -7.62
C LEU A 246 -22.07 14.88 -7.60
N ALA A 247 -23.26 14.48 -7.11
CA ALA A 247 -24.40 15.37 -6.93
C ALA A 247 -24.98 15.26 -5.51
N GLY A 248 -25.11 16.40 -4.82
CA GLY A 248 -25.70 16.47 -3.47
C GLY A 248 -24.89 15.79 -2.37
N ALA A 249 -23.58 15.62 -2.56
CA ALA A 249 -22.68 14.97 -1.60
C ALA A 249 -22.07 15.96 -0.60
N THR A 250 -21.83 15.52 0.64
CA THR A 250 -21.00 16.21 1.62
C THR A 250 -19.69 15.43 1.79
N ILE A 251 -18.56 16.08 1.59
CA ILE A 251 -17.23 15.46 1.53
C ILE A 251 -16.28 16.20 2.49
N SER A 252 -15.76 15.49 3.48
CA SER A 252 -14.76 16.01 4.44
C SER A 252 -13.34 15.66 4.01
N GLY A 253 -12.83 16.34 2.98
CA GLY A 253 -11.46 16.13 2.50
C GLY A 253 -11.28 16.50 1.03
N ASP A 254 -10.17 16.05 0.46
CA ASP A 254 -9.75 16.41 -0.89
C ASP A 254 -10.45 15.55 -1.95
N VAL A 255 -10.71 16.15 -3.11
CA VAL A 255 -11.28 15.49 -4.30
C VAL A 255 -10.34 15.72 -5.48
N LEU A 256 -9.61 14.70 -5.89
CA LEU A 256 -8.47 14.84 -6.80
C LEU A 256 -8.60 13.96 -8.06
N ALA A 257 -8.48 14.54 -9.24
CA ALA A 257 -8.40 13.82 -10.51
C ALA A 257 -6.96 13.38 -10.84
N GLY A 258 -6.78 12.60 -11.91
CA GLY A 258 -5.48 12.04 -12.27
C GLY A 258 -4.40 13.07 -12.59
N PRO A 259 -3.12 12.65 -12.62
CA PRO A 259 -2.01 13.53 -12.93
C PRO A 259 -2.15 14.19 -14.30
N GLY A 260 -2.06 15.52 -14.34
CA GLY A 260 -2.20 16.29 -15.58
C GLY A 260 -3.64 16.45 -16.08
N ALA A 261 -4.66 16.03 -15.33
CA ALA A 261 -6.04 16.37 -15.60
C ALA A 261 -6.28 17.89 -15.46
N ASP A 262 -7.28 18.43 -16.16
CA ASP A 262 -7.85 19.74 -15.84
C ASP A 262 -9.00 19.56 -14.84
N PRO A 263 -8.85 19.95 -13.55
CA PRO A 263 -9.88 19.75 -12.53
C PRO A 263 -11.25 20.32 -12.93
N ALA A 264 -11.29 21.41 -13.72
CA ALA A 264 -12.53 22.05 -14.11
C ALA A 264 -13.37 21.21 -15.09
N THR A 265 -12.75 20.25 -15.78
CA THR A 265 -13.42 19.35 -16.72
C THR A 265 -13.48 17.92 -16.21
N ALA A 266 -12.47 17.49 -15.43
CA ALA A 266 -12.40 16.17 -14.85
C ALA A 266 -13.36 16.01 -13.66
N ILE A 267 -13.58 17.07 -12.87
CA ILE A 267 -14.37 17.00 -11.63
C ILE A 267 -15.66 17.81 -11.77
N ARG A 268 -16.80 17.12 -11.69
CA ARG A 268 -18.14 17.71 -11.71
C ARG A 268 -18.82 17.54 -10.36
N LEU A 269 -19.04 18.65 -9.65
CA LEU A 269 -19.70 18.68 -8.34
C LEU A 269 -20.99 19.50 -8.42
N THR A 270 -22.15 18.84 -8.37
CA THR A 270 -23.46 19.49 -8.47
C THR A 270 -24.13 19.58 -7.10
N GLY A 271 -24.14 20.76 -6.49
CA GLY A 271 -24.76 20.94 -5.16
C GLY A 271 -24.06 20.15 -4.05
N CYS A 272 -22.76 19.87 -4.21
CA CYS A 272 -21.94 19.23 -3.20
C CYS A 272 -21.29 20.26 -2.26
N SER A 273 -20.88 19.81 -1.08
CA SER A 273 -19.99 20.52 -0.15
C SER A 273 -18.69 19.74 -0.02
N VAL A 274 -17.55 20.42 -0.16
CA VAL A 274 -16.20 19.86 -0.02
C VAL A 274 -15.43 20.74 0.96
N ASP A 275 -14.86 20.16 2.01
CA ASP A 275 -14.05 20.87 3.02
C ASP A 275 -12.53 20.82 2.75
N GLY A 276 -12.10 20.10 1.69
CA GLY A 276 -10.72 20.04 1.24
C GLY A 276 -10.49 20.64 -0.16
N VAL A 277 -9.36 20.28 -0.76
CA VAL A 277 -8.92 20.75 -2.07
C VAL A 277 -9.62 19.99 -3.19
N VAL A 278 -10.05 20.71 -4.23
CA VAL A 278 -10.46 20.12 -5.51
C VAL A 278 -9.33 20.33 -6.52
N GLY A 279 -8.71 19.26 -7.01
CA GLY A 279 -7.46 19.37 -7.75
C GLY A 279 -7.04 18.10 -8.50
N THR A 280 -5.74 17.89 -8.62
CA THR A 280 -5.16 16.69 -9.22
C THR A 280 -4.19 16.02 -8.25
N ILE A 281 -4.04 14.71 -8.35
CA ILE A 281 -2.91 13.98 -7.75
C ILE A 281 -1.63 14.24 -8.56
N ALA A 282 -0.47 14.17 -7.90
CA ALA A 282 0.84 14.42 -8.54
C ALA A 282 1.26 13.24 -9.43
N GLU A 283 0.97 12.02 -8.99
CA GLU A 283 1.28 10.77 -9.65
C GLU A 283 0.13 9.76 -9.48
N PRO A 284 -0.03 8.79 -10.40
CA PRO A 284 -1.12 7.82 -10.32
C PRO A 284 -0.80 6.77 -9.25
N TYR A 285 -1.83 6.26 -8.59
CA TYR A 285 -1.71 5.19 -7.62
C TYR A 285 -1.56 3.82 -8.30
N ALA A 286 -0.68 2.96 -7.78
CA ALA A 286 -0.46 1.63 -8.31
C ALA A 286 -1.66 0.70 -8.01
N MET A 287 -2.28 0.17 -9.06
CA MET A 287 -3.41 -0.77 -8.99
C MET A 287 -2.94 -2.20 -9.22
N ASN A 288 -2.18 -2.75 -8.27
CA ASN A 288 -1.60 -4.08 -8.40
C ASN A 288 -2.68 -5.16 -8.16
N PRO A 289 -2.89 -6.06 -9.13
CA PRO A 289 -3.79 -7.19 -8.95
C PRO A 289 -3.42 -8.06 -7.75
N VAL A 290 -4.43 -8.64 -7.12
CA VAL A 290 -4.24 -9.58 -6.00
C VAL A 290 -4.49 -11.01 -6.47
N GLU A 291 -3.59 -11.90 -6.08
CA GLU A 291 -3.73 -13.33 -6.27
C GLU A 291 -4.31 -14.00 -5.01
N PRO A 292 -5.17 -15.03 -5.16
CA PRO A 292 -5.66 -15.77 -4.01
C PRO A 292 -4.53 -16.61 -3.38
N PRO A 293 -4.57 -16.85 -2.06
CA PRO A 293 -3.54 -17.60 -1.36
C PRO A 293 -3.50 -19.07 -1.82
N SER A 294 -2.28 -19.59 -1.99
CA SER A 294 -2.05 -20.99 -2.34
C SER A 294 -2.29 -21.90 -1.13
N GLY A 295 -2.81 -23.12 -1.35
CA GLY A 295 -2.89 -24.14 -0.30
C GLY A 295 -4.24 -24.33 0.41
N LEU A 296 -5.29 -23.56 0.06
CA LEU A 296 -6.65 -23.68 0.61
C LEU A 296 -7.40 -25.00 0.27
N GLY A 297 -6.78 -25.88 -0.51
CA GLY A 297 -7.42 -27.12 -0.99
C GLY A 297 -8.45 -26.87 -2.10
N ALA A 298 -9.20 -27.91 -2.46
CA ALA A 298 -10.26 -27.80 -3.47
C ALA A 298 -11.53 -27.19 -2.88
N SER A 299 -12.30 -26.46 -3.70
CA SER A 299 -13.61 -25.94 -3.31
C SER A 299 -14.50 -27.05 -2.74
N VAL A 300 -15.20 -26.72 -1.66
CA VAL A 300 -16.19 -27.58 -1.02
C VAL A 300 -17.59 -27.46 -1.63
N GLY A 301 -17.72 -26.75 -2.75
CA GLY A 301 -19.00 -26.38 -3.36
C GLY A 301 -19.66 -25.20 -2.66
N ASP A 302 -20.91 -24.90 -3.03
CA ASP A 302 -21.73 -23.85 -2.41
C ASP A 302 -21.88 -24.02 -0.89
N ARG A 303 -21.69 -22.93 -0.15
CA ARG A 303 -21.99 -22.81 1.27
C ARG A 303 -23.14 -21.85 1.50
N VAL A 304 -24.31 -22.41 1.77
CA VAL A 304 -25.53 -21.64 2.03
C VAL A 304 -25.95 -21.77 3.50
N TYR A 305 -25.99 -20.65 4.21
CA TYR A 305 -26.54 -20.52 5.55
C TYR A 305 -27.87 -19.77 5.50
N ASN A 306 -28.96 -20.43 5.92
CA ASN A 306 -30.31 -19.87 5.90
C ASN A 306 -30.90 -19.85 7.32
N GLY A 307 -30.74 -18.71 8.00
CA GLY A 307 -31.02 -18.54 9.42
C GLY A 307 -30.08 -19.31 10.35
N GLY A 308 -30.21 -19.05 11.66
CA GLY A 308 -29.40 -19.70 12.70
C GLY A 308 -27.99 -19.12 12.82
N THR A 309 -27.18 -19.72 13.70
CA THR A 309 -25.79 -19.31 13.95
C THR A 309 -24.85 -20.44 13.56
N THR A 310 -23.83 -20.11 12.77
CA THR A 310 -22.74 -21.00 12.36
C THR A 310 -21.43 -20.42 12.85
N LEU A 311 -20.55 -21.28 13.38
CA LEU A 311 -19.18 -20.91 13.72
C LEU A 311 -18.24 -21.39 12.61
N LEU A 312 -17.40 -20.50 12.09
CA LEU A 312 -16.28 -20.83 11.22
C LEU A 312 -14.98 -20.52 11.95
N SER A 313 -14.17 -21.55 12.17
CA SER A 313 -12.93 -21.46 12.97
C SER A 313 -11.69 -21.92 12.20
N GLY A 314 -11.76 -21.84 10.87
CA GLY A 314 -10.70 -22.28 9.97
C GLY A 314 -11.06 -21.92 8.54
N ASP A 315 -10.05 -21.99 7.67
CA ASP A 315 -10.16 -21.52 6.30
C ASP A 315 -11.27 -22.20 5.49
N LEU A 316 -11.83 -21.47 4.54
CA LEU A 316 -12.91 -21.93 3.68
C LEU A 316 -12.61 -21.62 2.21
N HIS A 317 -12.59 -22.66 1.38
CA HIS A 317 -12.68 -22.52 -0.07
C HIS A 317 -14.02 -23.08 -0.55
N CYS A 318 -14.87 -22.23 -1.12
CA CYS A 318 -16.19 -22.58 -1.66
C CYS A 318 -16.45 -21.92 -3.03
N ASP A 319 -17.48 -22.39 -3.72
CA ASP A 319 -17.96 -21.77 -4.95
C ASP A 319 -18.68 -20.45 -4.56
N VAL A 320 -19.88 -20.54 -4.00
CA VAL A 320 -20.59 -19.39 -3.41
C VAL A 320 -20.64 -19.49 -1.89
N LEU A 321 -20.33 -18.40 -1.18
CA LEU A 321 -20.70 -18.22 0.22
C LEU A 321 -21.97 -17.37 0.32
N ARG A 322 -23.09 -17.96 0.72
CA ARG A 322 -24.39 -17.29 0.80
C ARG A 322 -24.96 -17.34 2.22
N LEU A 323 -25.25 -16.18 2.79
CA LEU A 323 -25.97 -16.00 4.03
C LEU A 323 -27.32 -15.35 3.74
N THR A 324 -28.40 -15.94 4.25
CA THR A 324 -29.76 -15.47 4.04
C THR A 324 -30.65 -15.80 5.23
N GLY A 325 -31.87 -15.24 5.26
CA GLY A 325 -32.86 -15.55 6.30
C GLY A 325 -32.44 -15.16 7.72
N GLY A 326 -31.61 -14.12 7.87
CA GLY A 326 -31.06 -13.68 9.15
C GLY A 326 -30.05 -14.67 9.74
N ALA A 327 -29.23 -15.30 8.89
CA ALA A 327 -28.14 -16.17 9.35
C ALA A 327 -27.04 -15.34 10.02
N LEU A 328 -26.40 -15.89 11.05
CA LEU A 328 -25.21 -15.34 11.68
C LEU A 328 -24.04 -16.30 11.42
N LEU A 329 -22.98 -15.82 10.77
CA LEU A 329 -21.69 -16.49 10.67
C LEU A 329 -20.72 -15.84 11.65
N GLU A 330 -20.41 -16.52 12.74
CA GLU A 330 -19.36 -16.11 13.66
C GLU A 330 -18.01 -16.65 13.18
N ILE A 331 -17.00 -15.78 13.11
CA ILE A 331 -15.62 -16.14 12.81
C ILE A 331 -14.81 -16.21 14.11
N ASP A 332 -14.00 -17.26 14.25
CA ASP A 332 -13.14 -17.50 15.41
C ASP A 332 -11.70 -17.78 14.96
N GLY A 333 -10.77 -16.91 15.36
CA GLY A 333 -9.38 -16.92 14.87
C GLY A 333 -9.19 -16.17 13.56
N ASP A 334 -8.01 -16.31 12.99
CA ASP A 334 -7.64 -15.72 11.69
C ASP A 334 -8.08 -16.69 10.59
N VAL A 335 -9.03 -16.25 9.76
CA VAL A 335 -9.68 -17.12 8.76
C VAL A 335 -9.52 -16.55 7.36
N THR A 336 -9.03 -17.38 6.46
CA THR A 336 -9.00 -17.10 5.03
C THR A 336 -10.21 -17.71 4.34
N ILE A 337 -10.95 -16.91 3.57
CA ILE A 337 -12.10 -17.35 2.78
C ILE A 337 -11.81 -17.11 1.30
N LEU A 338 -11.88 -18.14 0.46
CA LEU A 338 -11.88 -18.03 -0.99
C LEU A 338 -13.26 -18.43 -1.53
N CYS A 339 -13.95 -17.47 -2.13
CA CYS A 339 -15.23 -17.66 -2.82
C CYS A 339 -15.02 -17.58 -4.33
N ALA A 340 -15.01 -18.71 -5.04
CA ALA A 340 -14.73 -18.72 -6.48
C ALA A 340 -15.82 -18.00 -7.31
N ASP A 341 -17.08 -18.14 -6.91
CA ASP A 341 -18.25 -17.63 -7.62
C ASP A 341 -18.95 -16.46 -6.89
N GLY A 342 -18.44 -16.07 -5.72
CA GLY A 342 -18.81 -14.82 -5.05
C GLY A 342 -19.35 -14.96 -3.63
N LEU A 343 -19.64 -13.81 -3.02
CA LEU A 343 -20.19 -13.68 -1.67
C LEU A 343 -21.58 -13.04 -1.72
N GLU A 344 -22.54 -13.60 -1.00
CA GLU A 344 -23.89 -13.07 -0.87
C GLU A 344 -24.32 -13.02 0.60
N VAL A 345 -24.59 -11.84 1.14
CA VAL A 345 -25.07 -11.66 2.53
C VAL A 345 -26.33 -10.81 2.51
N TRP A 346 -27.50 -11.44 2.68
CA TRP A 346 -28.80 -10.80 2.44
C TRP A 346 -29.72 -10.85 3.66
N TYR A 347 -30.75 -10.01 3.65
CA TYR A 347 -31.93 -10.08 4.53
C TYR A 347 -31.57 -10.13 6.03
N GLY A 348 -30.81 -9.14 6.49
CA GLY A 348 -30.42 -9.00 7.90
C GLY A 348 -29.45 -10.08 8.40
N SER A 349 -28.83 -10.83 7.49
CA SER A 349 -27.78 -11.80 7.85
C SER A 349 -26.48 -11.09 8.19
N GLN A 350 -25.64 -11.75 8.99
CA GLN A 350 -24.51 -11.12 9.66
C GLN A 350 -23.26 -11.98 9.54
N ILE A 351 -22.11 -11.35 9.30
CA ILE A 351 -20.79 -11.93 9.54
C ILE A 351 -20.18 -11.15 10.70
N GLU A 352 -19.89 -11.84 11.81
CA GLU A 352 -19.35 -11.23 13.02
C GLU A 352 -18.02 -11.86 13.42
N LEU A 353 -17.10 -11.05 13.92
CA LEU A 353 -15.78 -11.51 14.36
C LEU A 353 -15.73 -11.64 15.88
N ARG A 354 -15.34 -12.81 16.39
CA ARG A 354 -15.06 -12.97 17.82
C ARG A 354 -13.87 -12.12 18.27
N PRO A 355 -13.67 -11.87 19.57
CA PRO A 355 -12.51 -11.11 20.05
C PRO A 355 -11.19 -11.69 19.52
N GLY A 356 -10.38 -10.86 18.86
CA GLY A 356 -9.10 -11.26 18.27
C GLY A 356 -9.19 -12.01 16.94
N ALA A 357 -10.38 -12.29 16.42
CA ALA A 357 -10.54 -12.91 15.10
C ALA A 357 -10.32 -11.88 13.96
N SER A 358 -9.83 -12.36 12.82
CA SER A 358 -9.69 -11.57 11.58
C SER A 358 -10.13 -12.39 10.37
N VAL A 359 -10.48 -11.70 9.28
CA VAL A 359 -10.87 -12.34 8.01
C VAL A 359 -10.08 -11.75 6.86
N GLN A 360 -9.57 -12.62 5.99
CA GLN A 360 -9.17 -12.26 4.63
C GLN A 360 -10.09 -12.99 3.65
N LEU A 361 -10.89 -12.24 2.91
CA LEU A 361 -11.84 -12.78 1.93
C LEU A 361 -11.35 -12.49 0.52
N PHE A 362 -11.13 -13.54 -0.27
CA PHE A 362 -10.71 -13.49 -1.66
C PHE A 362 -11.86 -13.92 -2.56
N THR A 363 -12.10 -13.16 -3.63
CA THR A 363 -13.10 -13.50 -4.64
C THR A 363 -12.73 -12.91 -6.00
N PRO A 364 -12.76 -13.71 -7.08
CA PRO A 364 -12.70 -13.18 -8.43
C PRO A 364 -14.08 -12.74 -8.93
N SER A 365 -15.14 -12.95 -8.15
CA SER A 365 -16.54 -12.73 -8.53
C SER A 365 -17.21 -11.69 -7.63
N ASN A 366 -18.51 -11.47 -7.86
CA ASN A 366 -19.31 -10.44 -7.21
C ASN A 366 -19.42 -10.64 -5.69
N VAL A 367 -19.47 -9.51 -4.99
CA VAL A 367 -19.80 -9.44 -3.56
C VAL A 367 -21.10 -8.65 -3.41
N TRP A 368 -22.12 -9.26 -2.83
CA TRP A 368 -23.41 -8.63 -2.56
C TRP A 368 -23.71 -8.65 -1.08
N ILE A 369 -23.78 -7.47 -0.46
CA ILE A 369 -24.15 -7.28 0.94
C ILE A 369 -25.34 -6.33 0.97
N ASP A 370 -26.51 -6.82 1.34
CA ASP A 370 -27.76 -6.14 0.98
C ASP A 370 -28.90 -6.40 1.98
N HIS A 371 -29.97 -5.62 1.88
CA HIS A 371 -31.22 -5.75 2.64
C HIS A 371 -30.99 -5.82 4.16
N GLY A 372 -30.27 -4.83 4.69
CA GLY A 372 -29.97 -4.70 6.12
C GLY A 372 -28.95 -5.72 6.67
N ALA A 373 -28.20 -6.40 5.81
CA ALA A 373 -27.11 -7.26 6.22
C ALA A 373 -25.97 -6.47 6.87
N THR A 374 -25.24 -7.10 7.80
CA THR A 374 -24.09 -6.48 8.46
C THR A 374 -22.83 -7.33 8.35
N VAL A 375 -21.71 -6.72 7.98
CA VAL A 375 -20.41 -7.38 7.94
C VAL A 375 -19.45 -6.65 8.88
N ASN A 376 -18.94 -7.37 9.88
CA ASN A 376 -17.97 -6.89 10.86
C ASN A 376 -18.41 -5.64 11.67
N ALA A 377 -19.71 -5.32 11.66
CA ALA A 377 -20.27 -4.21 12.44
C ALA A 377 -20.10 -4.39 13.96
N ASN A 378 -19.87 -5.63 14.42
CA ASN A 378 -19.69 -5.94 15.84
C ASN A 378 -18.34 -5.47 16.40
N THR A 379 -17.33 -5.26 15.54
CA THR A 379 -16.01 -4.75 15.95
C THR A 379 -15.87 -3.26 15.67
N ALA A 380 -16.55 -2.76 14.63
CA ALA A 380 -16.38 -1.43 14.06
C ALA A 380 -14.93 -1.12 13.62
N ASP A 381 -14.15 -2.17 13.37
CA ASP A 381 -12.73 -2.12 13.05
C ASP A 381 -12.50 -2.76 11.68
N PRO A 382 -12.37 -1.94 10.62
CA PRO A 382 -12.25 -2.43 9.25
C PRO A 382 -10.92 -3.17 8.99
N GLU A 383 -9.87 -2.97 9.80
CA GLU A 383 -8.60 -3.68 9.64
C GLU A 383 -8.77 -5.20 9.86
N ARG A 384 -9.76 -5.58 10.66
CA ARG A 384 -10.03 -6.99 10.99
C ARG A 384 -10.81 -7.74 9.92
N PHE A 385 -11.26 -7.06 8.86
CA PHE A 385 -11.98 -7.68 7.76
C PHE A 385 -11.48 -7.13 6.42
N GLN A 386 -10.66 -7.92 5.73
CA GLN A 386 -10.09 -7.59 4.43
C GLN A 386 -10.88 -8.27 3.30
N ILE A 387 -11.22 -7.51 2.25
CA ILE A 387 -11.85 -8.02 1.03
C ILE A 387 -10.90 -7.79 -0.14
N TYR A 388 -10.49 -8.89 -0.79
CA TYR A 388 -9.61 -8.90 -1.94
C TYR A 388 -10.38 -9.31 -3.19
N GLY A 389 -10.49 -8.37 -4.14
CA GLY A 389 -10.94 -8.66 -5.50
C GLY A 389 -9.78 -9.24 -6.30
N THR A 390 -9.81 -10.54 -6.60
CA THR A 390 -8.73 -11.21 -7.31
C THR A 390 -8.93 -11.19 -8.82
N ILE A 391 -7.86 -11.42 -9.59
CA ILE A 391 -8.02 -11.66 -11.03
C ILE A 391 -8.84 -12.96 -11.20
N PRO A 392 -9.88 -12.98 -12.04
CA PRO A 392 -10.49 -14.23 -12.48
C PRO A 392 -9.42 -15.10 -13.11
N ASP A 393 -9.49 -16.41 -12.90
CA ASP A 393 -8.63 -17.33 -13.62
C ASP A 393 -8.78 -17.04 -15.13
N PRO A 394 -7.74 -16.53 -15.82
CA PRO A 394 -7.82 -16.18 -17.24
C PRO A 394 -8.05 -17.41 -18.12
N THR A 395 -8.14 -18.61 -17.53
CA THR A 395 -8.44 -19.88 -18.18
C THR A 395 -9.91 -20.35 -18.01
N SER A 396 -10.76 -19.56 -17.36
CA SER A 396 -12.19 -19.81 -17.15
C SER A 396 -13.07 -19.27 -18.31
N ALA A 397 -14.15 -20.00 -18.66
CA ALA A 397 -15.12 -19.62 -19.70
C ALA A 397 -16.45 -19.06 -19.13
N GLU A 398 -16.47 -18.77 -17.81
CA GLU A 398 -17.66 -18.34 -17.07
C GLU A 398 -18.12 -16.93 -17.44
N PRO A 399 -19.40 -16.57 -17.20
CA PRO A 399 -19.90 -15.22 -17.42
C PRO A 399 -19.07 -14.18 -16.67
N LEU A 400 -18.85 -13.04 -17.32
CA LEU A 400 -18.18 -11.90 -16.70
C LEU A 400 -19.08 -11.25 -15.63
N ASN A 401 -20.41 -11.36 -15.74
CA ASN A 401 -21.38 -10.56 -15.00
C ASN A 401 -21.18 -9.05 -15.24
N LEU A 402 -20.89 -8.71 -16.49
CA LEU A 402 -20.47 -7.38 -16.90
C LEU A 402 -21.57 -6.35 -16.60
N LEU A 403 -21.28 -5.36 -15.77
CA LEU A 403 -22.15 -4.22 -15.57
C LEU A 403 -21.73 -3.07 -16.49
N LEU A 404 -22.50 -2.84 -17.55
CA LEU A 404 -22.27 -1.69 -18.44
C LEU A 404 -22.66 -0.39 -17.74
N ALA A 405 -21.82 0.65 -17.85
CA ALA A 405 -22.24 1.99 -17.47
C ALA A 405 -23.47 2.39 -18.28
N ARG A 406 -24.28 3.33 -17.76
CA ARG A 406 -25.46 3.75 -18.49
C ARG A 406 -25.13 4.57 -19.74
N PHE A 407 -24.03 5.34 -19.76
CA PHE A 407 -23.66 6.27 -20.83
C PHE A 407 -22.13 6.50 -20.92
N PRO A 408 -21.57 6.80 -22.11
CA PRO A 408 -22.22 6.74 -23.40
C PRO A 408 -22.59 5.30 -23.76
N ASN A 409 -23.77 5.11 -24.32
CA ASN A 409 -24.35 3.80 -24.64
C ASN A 409 -24.77 3.76 -26.10
N ILE A 410 -24.29 2.76 -26.83
CA ILE A 410 -24.69 2.46 -28.20
C ILE A 410 -25.62 1.26 -28.17
N ALA A 411 -26.87 1.50 -28.58
CA ALA A 411 -27.84 0.44 -28.78
C ALA A 411 -27.72 -0.12 -30.20
N ALA A 412 -27.51 -1.44 -30.29
CA ALA A 412 -27.44 -2.17 -31.53
C ALA A 412 -28.42 -3.35 -31.53
N GLY A 413 -28.84 -3.78 -32.71
CA GLY A 413 -29.80 -4.86 -32.87
C GLY A 413 -29.80 -5.39 -34.29
N PHE A 414 -30.68 -6.37 -34.52
CA PHE A 414 -30.53 -7.29 -35.64
C PHE A 414 -29.14 -7.94 -35.62
N ILE A 415 -28.67 -8.32 -34.43
CA ILE A 415 -27.36 -8.95 -34.26
C ILE A 415 -27.49 -10.43 -34.60
N ASP A 416 -26.75 -10.84 -35.63
CA ASP A 416 -26.49 -12.24 -35.99
C ASP A 416 -25.24 -12.70 -35.26
N VAL A 417 -25.36 -13.77 -34.48
CA VAL A 417 -24.23 -14.38 -33.78
C VAL A 417 -24.03 -15.78 -34.35
N GLU A 418 -22.81 -16.08 -34.76
CA GLU A 418 -22.40 -17.35 -35.36
C GLU A 418 -21.10 -17.82 -34.73
N TYR A 419 -21.00 -19.12 -34.47
CA TYR A 419 -19.78 -19.79 -34.04
C TYR A 419 -19.43 -20.92 -34.99
N ASP A 420 -18.21 -20.90 -35.51
CA ASP A 420 -17.59 -21.95 -36.33
C ASP A 420 -16.59 -22.72 -35.45
N ALA A 421 -16.94 -23.96 -35.10
CA ALA A 421 -16.13 -24.81 -34.22
C ALA A 421 -14.85 -25.33 -34.91
N ALA A 422 -14.82 -25.39 -36.23
CA ALA A 422 -13.63 -25.79 -36.98
C ALA A 422 -12.62 -24.64 -37.11
N ALA A 423 -13.12 -23.41 -37.21
CA ALA A 423 -12.31 -22.19 -37.26
C ALA A 423 -12.06 -21.57 -35.87
N GLU A 424 -12.69 -22.09 -34.81
CA GLU A 424 -12.65 -21.54 -33.45
C GLU A 424 -12.97 -20.03 -33.46
N THR A 425 -14.03 -19.65 -34.18
CA THR A 425 -14.36 -18.24 -34.45
C THR A 425 -15.81 -17.95 -34.08
N LEU A 426 -16.00 -16.94 -33.23
CA LEU A 426 -17.28 -16.34 -32.86
C LEU A 426 -17.41 -14.98 -33.57
N THR A 427 -18.48 -14.79 -34.34
CA THR A 427 -18.83 -13.51 -34.96
C THR A 427 -20.15 -12.98 -34.41
N ALA A 428 -20.25 -11.67 -34.28
CA ALA A 428 -21.51 -10.98 -34.02
C ALA A 428 -21.64 -9.75 -34.91
N SER A 429 -22.59 -9.73 -35.84
CA SER A 429 -22.75 -8.64 -36.82
C SER A 429 -24.18 -8.12 -36.86
N GLY A 430 -24.38 -6.80 -36.93
CA GLY A 430 -25.70 -6.20 -37.06
C GLY A 430 -25.68 -4.68 -37.21
N THR A 431 -26.75 -4.01 -36.75
CA THR A 431 -26.92 -2.56 -36.96
C THR A 431 -26.79 -1.78 -35.65
N ALA A 432 -25.93 -0.76 -35.62
CA ALA A 432 -25.89 0.23 -34.55
C ALA A 432 -26.88 1.36 -34.85
N PHE A 433 -27.85 1.61 -33.96
CA PHE A 433 -28.97 2.52 -34.26
C PHE A 433 -28.80 3.92 -33.71
N GLN A 434 -28.32 4.04 -32.49
CA GLN A 434 -28.31 5.30 -31.75
C GLN A 434 -27.27 5.26 -30.63
N VAL A 435 -26.80 6.43 -30.26
CA VAL A 435 -25.97 6.65 -29.07
C VAL A 435 -26.72 7.54 -28.10
N ASP A 436 -26.80 7.13 -26.84
CA ASP A 436 -27.12 8.01 -25.73
C ASP A 436 -25.81 8.44 -25.08
N HIS A 437 -25.50 9.73 -25.11
CA HIS A 437 -24.15 10.23 -24.78
C HIS A 437 -24.05 10.90 -23.41
N ASP A 438 -25.17 11.20 -22.76
CA ASP A 438 -25.20 11.96 -21.51
C ASP A 438 -26.24 11.46 -20.50
N GLY A 439 -27.20 10.64 -20.93
CA GLY A 439 -28.19 10.06 -20.04
C GLY A 439 -29.23 11.01 -19.48
N ASP A 440 -29.28 12.24 -19.99
CA ASP A 440 -30.32 13.18 -19.62
C ASP A 440 -31.61 12.83 -20.36
N ALA A 441 -32.66 12.47 -19.62
CA ALA A 441 -33.96 12.13 -20.20
C ALA A 441 -34.59 13.29 -21.00
N ALA A 442 -34.10 14.52 -20.87
CA ALA A 442 -34.48 15.67 -21.67
C ALA A 442 -33.74 15.76 -23.03
N THR A 443 -32.57 15.12 -23.18
CA THR A 443 -31.80 15.01 -24.42
C THR A 443 -31.91 13.58 -24.97
N PRO A 444 -32.81 13.32 -25.93
CA PRO A 444 -33.01 11.96 -26.44
C PRO A 444 -31.78 11.43 -27.17
N ALA A 445 -31.60 10.10 -27.12
CA ALA A 445 -30.56 9.38 -27.86
C ALA A 445 -30.46 9.82 -29.33
N VAL A 446 -29.23 9.98 -29.82
CA VAL A 446 -28.94 10.54 -31.14
C VAL A 446 -28.77 9.42 -32.16
N PRO A 447 -29.49 9.45 -33.31
CA PRO A 447 -29.39 8.41 -34.32
C PRO A 447 -28.00 8.29 -34.95
N ILE A 448 -27.54 7.06 -35.13
CA ILE A 448 -26.38 6.70 -35.94
C ILE A 448 -26.86 6.45 -37.39
N SER A 449 -26.37 7.26 -38.33
CA SER A 449 -26.67 7.11 -39.75
C SER A 449 -25.71 6.12 -40.41
N GLY A 450 -26.27 5.06 -41.00
CA GLY A 450 -25.50 4.00 -41.68
C GLY A 450 -24.70 3.13 -40.73
N GLY A 451 -25.19 2.93 -39.50
CA GLY A 451 -24.43 2.26 -38.45
C GLY A 451 -24.24 0.75 -38.67
N SER A 452 -23.04 0.25 -38.40
CA SER A 452 -22.75 -1.20 -38.30
C SER A 452 -22.20 -1.53 -36.91
N PHE A 453 -22.44 -2.77 -36.47
CA PHE A 453 -21.92 -3.34 -35.24
C PHE A 453 -21.30 -4.69 -35.56
N ASP A 454 -20.00 -4.85 -35.33
CA ASP A 454 -19.26 -6.04 -35.74
C ASP A 454 -18.28 -6.48 -34.64
N ILE A 455 -18.35 -7.76 -34.25
CA ILE A 455 -17.38 -8.45 -33.40
C ILE A 455 -16.88 -9.70 -34.14
N THR A 456 -15.57 -9.93 -34.10
CA THR A 456 -14.96 -11.20 -34.48
C THR A 456 -13.98 -11.61 -33.39
N ALA A 457 -14.16 -12.78 -32.80
CA ALA A 457 -13.30 -13.31 -31.74
C ALA A 457 -12.87 -14.75 -32.04
N THR A 458 -11.63 -15.09 -31.71
CA THR A 458 -11.16 -16.47 -31.69
C THR A 458 -11.54 -17.08 -30.35
N VAL A 459 -12.47 -18.03 -30.35
CA VAL A 459 -12.99 -18.74 -29.17
C VAL A 459 -12.76 -20.24 -29.39
N ASP A 460 -12.00 -20.89 -28.51
CA ASP A 460 -11.71 -22.31 -28.62
C ASP A 460 -12.92 -23.20 -28.32
N ASN A 461 -12.78 -24.51 -28.55
CA ASN A 461 -13.87 -25.47 -28.33
C ASN A 461 -14.31 -25.65 -26.85
N THR A 462 -13.62 -25.02 -25.91
CA THR A 462 -14.00 -24.95 -24.49
C THR A 462 -14.69 -23.64 -24.12
N GLY A 463 -14.82 -22.70 -25.08
CA GLY A 463 -15.41 -21.39 -24.85
C GLY A 463 -14.42 -20.33 -24.39
N ARG A 464 -13.12 -20.52 -24.64
CA ARG A 464 -12.08 -19.56 -24.24
C ARG A 464 -11.71 -18.64 -25.38
N ALA A 465 -11.80 -17.33 -25.18
CA ALA A 465 -11.34 -16.38 -26.17
C ALA A 465 -9.82 -16.14 -26.07
N SER A 466 -9.14 -16.08 -27.21
CA SER A 466 -7.68 -15.81 -27.27
C SER A 466 -7.33 -14.51 -28.00
N SER A 467 -8.24 -14.00 -28.85
CA SER A 467 -8.11 -12.71 -29.53
C SER A 467 -9.47 -12.29 -30.11
N GLY A 468 -9.61 -11.04 -30.51
CA GLY A 468 -10.84 -10.57 -31.15
C GLY A 468 -10.94 -9.06 -31.21
N ASN A 469 -11.80 -8.55 -32.09
CA ASN A 469 -11.95 -7.13 -32.37
C ASN A 469 -13.43 -6.71 -32.33
N LEU A 470 -13.69 -5.52 -31.79
CA LEU A 470 -14.93 -4.76 -31.93
C LEU A 470 -14.74 -3.68 -33.00
N THR A 471 -15.73 -3.50 -33.88
CA THR A 471 -15.84 -2.35 -34.77
C THR A 471 -17.29 -1.87 -34.82
N ILE A 472 -17.49 -0.59 -34.51
CA ILE A 472 -18.75 0.13 -34.70
C ILE A 472 -18.51 1.24 -35.70
N SER A 473 -19.26 1.22 -36.80
CA SER A 473 -19.15 2.22 -37.88
C SER A 473 -20.43 3.03 -38.00
N GLY A 474 -20.38 4.16 -38.71
CA GLY A 474 -21.50 5.06 -38.96
C GLY A 474 -21.10 6.53 -38.84
N SER A 475 -22.09 7.41 -38.86
CA SER A 475 -21.92 8.85 -38.61
C SER A 475 -23.01 9.34 -37.66
N ILE A 476 -22.74 10.38 -36.87
CA ILE A 476 -23.73 10.96 -35.94
C ILE A 476 -23.85 12.48 -36.21
N PRO A 477 -24.58 12.87 -37.27
CA PRO A 477 -24.71 14.28 -37.65
C PRO A 477 -25.29 15.17 -36.54
N GLY A 478 -26.17 14.62 -35.69
CA GLY A 478 -26.75 15.34 -34.54
C GLY A 478 -25.74 15.75 -33.47
N MET A 479 -24.56 15.12 -33.45
CA MET A 479 -23.44 15.45 -32.56
C MET A 479 -22.26 16.07 -33.31
N GLY A 480 -22.39 16.32 -34.62
CA GLY A 480 -21.30 16.80 -35.47
C GLY A 480 -20.19 15.76 -35.71
N ILE A 481 -20.45 14.47 -35.48
CA ILE A 481 -19.49 13.39 -35.66
C ILE A 481 -19.57 12.85 -37.10
N PRO A 482 -18.51 12.98 -37.91
CA PRO A 482 -18.56 12.70 -39.34
C PRO A 482 -18.48 11.20 -39.68
N GLY A 483 -17.89 10.35 -38.83
CA GLY A 483 -17.62 8.96 -39.16
C GLY A 483 -16.43 8.80 -40.13
N PRO A 484 -16.21 7.60 -40.72
CA PRO A 484 -17.10 6.44 -40.71
C PRO A 484 -16.89 5.47 -39.55
N THR A 485 -15.83 5.63 -38.75
CA THR A 485 -15.48 4.71 -37.66
C THR A 485 -15.79 5.36 -36.33
N LEU A 486 -16.78 4.81 -35.62
CA LEU A 486 -17.25 5.38 -34.35
C LEU A 486 -16.50 4.78 -33.16
N LEU A 487 -16.25 3.48 -33.13
CA LEU A 487 -15.53 2.83 -32.03
C LEU A 487 -14.83 1.56 -32.52
N THR A 488 -13.58 1.35 -32.13
CA THR A 488 -12.85 0.09 -32.30
C THR A 488 -12.23 -0.36 -30.99
N GLY A 489 -12.07 -1.67 -30.82
CA GLY A 489 -11.38 -2.22 -29.67
C GLY A 489 -10.85 -3.63 -29.89
N GLU A 490 -9.87 -4.03 -29.10
CA GLU A 490 -9.31 -5.39 -29.07
C GLU A 490 -9.79 -6.10 -27.80
N ILE A 491 -10.13 -7.38 -27.88
CA ILE A 491 -10.70 -8.10 -26.74
C ILE A 491 -9.69 -8.14 -25.58
N GLY A 492 -10.15 -7.73 -24.40
CA GLY A 492 -9.42 -7.83 -23.15
C GLY A 492 -9.92 -9.01 -22.32
N LEU A 493 -11.24 -9.13 -22.16
CA LEU A 493 -11.90 -10.20 -21.40
C LEU A 493 -13.13 -10.72 -22.16
N TYR A 494 -13.43 -11.99 -21.92
CA TYR A 494 -14.57 -12.70 -22.51
C TYR A 494 -15.18 -13.66 -21.48
N GLY A 495 -16.50 -13.71 -21.45
CA GLY A 495 -17.23 -14.69 -20.63
C GLY A 495 -18.57 -15.06 -21.26
N SER A 496 -19.03 -16.27 -20.97
CA SER A 496 -20.30 -16.77 -21.49
C SER A 496 -20.99 -17.74 -20.53
N THR A 497 -22.31 -17.83 -20.60
CA THR A 497 -23.07 -18.78 -19.75
C THR A 497 -23.03 -20.25 -20.24
N GLY A 498 -22.16 -20.60 -21.19
CA GLY A 498 -21.79 -21.97 -21.56
C GLY A 498 -22.84 -22.94 -22.15
N VAL A 499 -24.16 -22.72 -21.94
CA VAL A 499 -25.25 -23.57 -22.46
C VAL A 499 -26.62 -22.86 -22.39
N GLY A 500 -27.35 -22.73 -23.50
CA GLY A 500 -28.78 -22.33 -23.51
C GLY A 500 -29.07 -20.89 -23.94
N SER A 501 -29.73 -20.08 -23.11
CA SER A 501 -30.18 -18.71 -23.48
C SER A 501 -29.04 -17.68 -23.51
N GLY A 502 -27.88 -18.07 -24.02
CA GLY A 502 -26.60 -17.62 -23.49
C GLY A 502 -26.22 -16.15 -23.72
N LEU A 503 -25.89 -15.49 -22.62
CA LEU A 503 -25.21 -14.19 -22.64
C LEU A 503 -23.78 -14.39 -23.12
N ASN A 504 -23.31 -13.48 -23.97
CA ASN A 504 -21.89 -13.32 -24.26
C ASN A 504 -21.48 -11.92 -23.85
N GLU A 505 -20.45 -11.85 -23.01
CA GLU A 505 -19.98 -10.62 -22.42
C GLU A 505 -18.53 -10.40 -22.83
N PHE A 506 -18.24 -9.19 -23.26
CA PHE A 506 -16.92 -8.80 -23.75
C PHE A 506 -16.50 -7.51 -23.08
N VAL A 507 -15.24 -7.45 -22.65
CA VAL A 507 -14.55 -6.18 -22.38
C VAL A 507 -13.50 -6.02 -23.47
N PHE A 508 -13.60 -4.96 -24.26
CA PHE A 508 -12.63 -4.59 -25.28
C PHE A 508 -11.78 -3.43 -24.78
N LYS A 509 -10.45 -3.50 -24.97
CA LYS A 509 -9.56 -2.35 -24.87
C LYS A 509 -9.82 -1.44 -26.06
N THR A 510 -10.26 -0.21 -25.81
CA THR A 510 -10.58 0.76 -26.86
C THR A 510 -9.31 1.07 -27.65
N SER A 511 -9.36 0.91 -28.98
CA SER A 511 -8.21 1.10 -29.88
C SER A 511 -8.36 2.30 -30.81
N GLY A 512 -9.55 2.91 -30.90
CA GLY A 512 -9.79 4.10 -31.71
C GLY A 512 -11.26 4.37 -32.06
N GLY A 513 -11.48 5.35 -32.95
CA GLY A 513 -12.80 5.80 -33.42
C GLY A 513 -13.25 7.15 -32.84
N ASP A 514 -14.23 7.79 -33.49
CA ASP A 514 -14.70 9.13 -33.13
C ASP A 514 -15.35 9.23 -31.72
N LEU A 515 -15.77 8.09 -31.14
CA LEU A 515 -16.31 7.98 -29.78
C LEU A 515 -15.30 7.42 -28.77
N ALA A 516 -14.07 7.11 -29.17
CA ALA A 516 -13.07 6.47 -28.30
C ALA A 516 -12.86 7.23 -26.99
N ASP A 517 -12.64 8.54 -27.06
CA ASP A 517 -12.43 9.39 -25.88
C ASP A 517 -13.64 9.41 -24.94
N ARG A 518 -14.85 9.17 -25.47
CA ARG A 518 -16.08 9.12 -24.65
C ARG A 518 -16.26 7.77 -23.98
N PHE A 519 -15.80 6.68 -24.60
CA PHE A 519 -15.80 5.34 -24.03
C PHE A 519 -14.58 5.11 -23.12
N GLY A 520 -13.53 5.91 -23.24
CA GLY A 520 -12.32 5.77 -22.44
C GLY A 520 -11.53 4.51 -22.80
N PRO A 521 -10.74 3.95 -21.87
CA PRO A 521 -9.79 2.87 -22.16
C PRO A 521 -10.44 1.52 -22.46
N ALA A 522 -11.72 1.31 -22.08
CA ALA A 522 -12.41 0.06 -22.36
C ALA A 522 -13.89 0.23 -22.76
N ALA A 523 -14.35 -0.62 -23.65
CA ALA A 523 -15.74 -0.74 -24.08
C ALA A 523 -16.29 -2.11 -23.73
N GLY A 524 -17.43 -2.12 -23.06
CA GLY A 524 -18.15 -3.33 -22.70
C GLY A 524 -19.21 -3.64 -23.72
N VAL A 525 -19.38 -4.92 -24.05
CA VAL A 525 -20.48 -5.39 -24.86
C VAL A 525 -21.19 -6.53 -24.14
N ILE A 526 -22.50 -6.38 -23.97
CA ILE A 526 -23.39 -7.49 -23.64
C ILE A 526 -24.21 -7.83 -24.87
N LEU A 527 -24.04 -9.05 -25.37
CA LEU A 527 -24.95 -9.65 -26.35
C LEU A 527 -26.10 -10.29 -25.58
N SER A 528 -27.29 -9.71 -25.69
CA SER A 528 -28.49 -10.09 -24.95
C SER A 528 -29.56 -10.69 -25.85
N ALA A 529 -30.34 -11.64 -25.32
CA ALA A 529 -31.38 -12.38 -26.03
C ALA A 529 -30.90 -13.18 -27.26
N THR A 530 -29.59 -13.33 -27.43
CA THR A 530 -28.96 -14.21 -28.40
C THR A 530 -28.94 -15.62 -27.81
N ALA A 531 -29.67 -16.57 -28.36
CA ALA A 531 -29.52 -17.95 -27.92
C ALA A 531 -28.13 -18.44 -28.36
N CYS A 532 -27.26 -18.86 -27.42
CA CYS A 532 -26.19 -19.84 -27.69
C CYS A 532 -26.84 -21.23 -27.68
N PRO A 533 -27.34 -21.73 -28.82
CA PRO A 533 -28.22 -22.89 -28.85
C PRO A 533 -27.49 -24.19 -28.48
N GLY A 534 -26.16 -24.17 -28.36
CA GLY A 534 -25.29 -25.29 -28.07
C GLY A 534 -24.05 -24.89 -27.26
N SER A 535 -23.04 -25.77 -27.23
CA SER A 535 -21.72 -25.50 -26.66
C SER A 535 -20.70 -25.17 -27.76
N TYR A 536 -19.52 -24.68 -27.39
CA TYR A 536 -18.39 -24.44 -28.31
C TYR A 536 -17.78 -25.70 -28.96
N ALA A 537 -18.37 -26.87 -28.73
CA ALA A 537 -17.94 -28.13 -29.34
C ALA A 537 -18.51 -28.35 -30.76
N ALA A 538 -19.44 -27.52 -31.24
CA ALA A 538 -20.05 -27.63 -32.57
C ALA A 538 -20.48 -26.26 -33.10
N ASP A 539 -20.67 -26.15 -34.42
CA ASP A 539 -21.15 -24.92 -35.07
C ASP A 539 -22.56 -24.55 -34.56
N TRP A 540 -22.80 -23.27 -34.35
CA TRP A 540 -24.12 -22.76 -33.99
C TRP A 540 -24.36 -21.32 -34.43
N ASP A 541 -25.64 -20.97 -34.60
CA ASP A 541 -26.07 -19.61 -34.90
C ASP A 541 -27.34 -19.25 -34.10
N ASN A 542 -27.63 -17.95 -33.97
CA ASN A 542 -28.85 -17.47 -33.33
C ASN A 542 -30.03 -17.27 -34.31
N LEU A 543 -30.02 -17.91 -35.49
CA LEU A 543 -31.04 -17.70 -36.51
C LEU A 543 -32.35 -18.41 -36.13
N SER A 544 -33.43 -17.65 -35.97
CA SER A 544 -34.77 -18.23 -35.80
C SER A 544 -35.37 -18.60 -37.16
N GLY A 545 -35.30 -19.87 -37.53
CA GLY A 545 -35.89 -20.38 -38.78
C GLY A 545 -35.16 -19.89 -40.04
N GLY A 546 -33.85 -19.62 -39.94
CA GLY A 546 -33.00 -19.16 -41.05
C GLY A 546 -33.16 -17.68 -41.42
N THR A 547 -33.78 -16.87 -40.55
CA THR A 547 -33.88 -15.42 -40.75
C THR A 547 -32.89 -14.69 -39.84
N PRO A 548 -31.96 -13.92 -40.42
CA PRO A 548 -31.07 -13.01 -39.68
C PRO A 548 -31.81 -11.99 -38.80
N GLY A 549 -31.25 -11.66 -37.63
CA GLY A 549 -31.55 -10.44 -36.89
C GLY A 549 -32.39 -10.58 -35.62
N THR A 550 -32.24 -11.64 -34.83
CA THR A 550 -33.00 -11.78 -33.56
C THR A 550 -32.27 -11.30 -32.31
N GLY A 551 -30.95 -11.05 -32.39
CA GLY A 551 -30.14 -10.58 -31.27
C GLY A 551 -30.17 -9.07 -31.04
N SER A 552 -29.85 -8.67 -29.81
CA SER A 552 -29.60 -7.27 -29.43
C SER A 552 -28.25 -7.16 -28.73
N ALA A 553 -27.55 -6.05 -28.96
CA ALA A 553 -26.30 -5.74 -28.29
C ALA A 553 -26.37 -4.35 -27.66
N VAL A 554 -25.79 -4.24 -26.48
CA VAL A 554 -25.55 -2.95 -25.85
C VAL A 554 -24.04 -2.82 -25.71
N ALA A 555 -23.48 -1.77 -26.33
CA ALA A 555 -22.10 -1.37 -26.12
C ALA A 555 -22.09 -0.13 -25.24
N SER A 556 -21.33 -0.15 -24.16
CA SER A 556 -21.17 1.00 -23.28
C SER A 556 -19.75 1.04 -22.74
N ILE A 557 -19.46 2.02 -21.89
CA ILE A 557 -18.31 1.92 -20.99
C ILE A 557 -18.42 0.60 -20.19
N ALA A 558 -17.39 -0.25 -20.27
CA ALA A 558 -17.21 -1.37 -19.36
C ALA A 558 -16.29 -0.94 -18.21
N PRO A 559 -16.82 -0.62 -17.02
CA PRO A 559 -16.01 -0.87 -15.83
C PRO A 559 -15.72 -2.38 -15.77
N GLY A 560 -14.59 -2.79 -15.19
CA GLY A 560 -14.22 -4.21 -15.09
C GLY A 560 -15.36 -5.15 -14.63
N PRO A 561 -15.27 -6.45 -14.95
CA PRO A 561 -16.40 -7.38 -14.89
C PRO A 561 -17.01 -7.69 -13.51
N HIS A 562 -16.46 -7.20 -12.40
CA HIS A 562 -16.85 -7.67 -11.08
C HIS A 562 -17.22 -6.50 -10.15
N THR A 563 -18.27 -6.67 -9.33
CA THR A 563 -18.82 -5.60 -8.50
C THR A 563 -18.87 -5.99 -7.02
N LEU A 564 -18.41 -5.11 -6.13
CA LEU A 564 -18.79 -5.08 -4.72
C LEU A 564 -20.02 -4.19 -4.58
N VAL A 565 -21.17 -4.73 -4.20
CA VAL A 565 -22.40 -3.98 -3.95
C VAL A 565 -22.74 -4.04 -2.48
N VAL A 566 -22.89 -2.86 -1.87
CA VAL A 566 -23.39 -2.67 -0.52
C VAL A 566 -24.67 -1.84 -0.59
N ALA A 567 -25.83 -2.43 -0.26
CA ALA A 567 -27.12 -1.83 -0.59
C ALA A 567 -28.24 -2.02 0.47
N ASP A 568 -29.34 -1.30 0.27
CA ASP A 568 -30.62 -1.39 1.01
C ASP A 568 -30.47 -1.49 2.53
N GLY A 569 -29.77 -0.52 3.13
CA GLY A 569 -29.58 -0.40 4.57
C GLY A 569 -28.53 -1.35 5.15
N ALA A 570 -27.71 -1.99 4.31
CA ALA A 570 -26.56 -2.76 4.77
C ALA A 570 -25.51 -1.88 5.46
N GLU A 571 -24.71 -2.51 6.31
CA GLU A 571 -23.60 -1.91 7.04
C GLU A 571 -22.34 -2.79 6.95
N VAL A 572 -21.25 -2.25 6.43
CA VAL A 572 -20.00 -3.00 6.22
C VAL A 572 -18.84 -2.26 6.88
N HIS A 573 -18.03 -2.97 7.66
CA HIS A 573 -16.76 -2.49 8.23
C HIS A 573 -15.63 -3.34 7.68
N ALA A 574 -14.98 -2.90 6.60
CA ALA A 574 -13.95 -3.67 5.92
C ALA A 574 -13.01 -2.78 5.11
N ASN A 575 -11.76 -3.20 4.96
CA ASN A 575 -10.88 -2.65 3.93
C ASN A 575 -10.98 -3.52 2.67
N THR A 576 -11.22 -2.88 1.53
CA THR A 576 -11.36 -3.54 0.23
C THR A 576 -10.19 -3.15 -0.67
N HIS A 577 -9.43 -4.15 -1.10
CA HIS A 577 -8.41 -4.01 -2.15
C HIS A 577 -8.82 -4.81 -3.37
N ALA A 578 -9.32 -4.10 -4.37
CA ALA A 578 -9.95 -4.73 -5.50
C ALA A 578 -9.76 -3.90 -6.78
N PRO A 579 -8.52 -3.85 -7.30
CA PRO A 579 -8.15 -3.00 -8.43
C PRO A 579 -8.96 -3.29 -9.71
N LEU A 580 -9.62 -4.45 -9.79
CA LEU A 580 -10.49 -4.86 -10.89
C LEU A 580 -11.99 -4.78 -10.56
N LEU A 581 -12.37 -4.51 -9.30
CA LEU A 581 -13.77 -4.41 -8.89
C LEU A 581 -14.29 -2.97 -8.98
N HIS A 582 -15.51 -2.86 -9.48
CA HIS A 582 -16.35 -1.69 -9.28
C HIS A 582 -17.02 -1.79 -7.90
N THR A 583 -16.91 -0.77 -7.07
CA THR A 583 -17.66 -0.71 -5.82
C THR A 583 -18.89 0.17 -5.98
N ARG A 584 -20.05 -0.32 -5.58
CA ARG A 584 -21.30 0.45 -5.50
C ARG A 584 -21.83 0.43 -4.06
N ILE A 585 -22.10 1.62 -3.54
CA ILE A 585 -22.76 1.83 -2.25
C ILE A 585 -24.10 2.51 -2.53
N ASP A 586 -25.21 1.89 -2.12
CA ASP A 586 -26.56 2.35 -2.45
C ASP A 586 -27.49 2.31 -1.24
N SER A 587 -27.85 3.47 -0.68
CA SER A 587 -28.67 3.54 0.53
C SER A 587 -28.12 2.70 1.70
N ALA A 588 -26.79 2.68 1.83
CA ALA A 588 -26.06 1.83 2.78
C ALA A 588 -24.84 2.54 3.36
N ASP A 589 -24.24 1.92 4.38
CA ASP A 589 -23.07 2.42 5.07
C ASP A 589 -21.86 1.52 4.82
N TYR A 590 -20.73 2.13 4.48
CA TYR A 590 -19.44 1.46 4.38
C TYR A 590 -18.40 2.19 5.22
N TYR A 591 -17.71 1.46 6.09
CA TYR A 591 -16.62 1.94 6.94
C TYR A 591 -15.34 1.18 6.56
N GLY A 592 -14.25 1.91 6.32
CA GLY A 592 -12.95 1.36 5.92
C GLY A 592 -12.48 1.93 4.58
N SER A 593 -11.33 1.47 4.11
CA SER A 593 -10.73 1.93 2.86
C SER A 593 -11.22 1.10 1.66
N ILE A 594 -11.32 1.74 0.49
CA ILE A 594 -11.56 1.07 -0.79
C ILE A 594 -10.51 1.55 -1.79
N VAL A 595 -9.74 0.60 -2.30
CA VAL A 595 -8.92 0.75 -3.50
C VAL A 595 -9.57 -0.09 -4.58
N GLY A 596 -9.96 0.51 -5.70
CA GLY A 596 -10.60 -0.26 -6.75
C GLY A 596 -10.78 0.43 -8.08
N HIS A 597 -11.37 -0.27 -9.03
CA HIS A 597 -11.50 0.22 -10.39
C HIS A 597 -12.42 1.45 -10.48
N ALA A 598 -13.56 1.43 -9.79
CA ALA A 598 -14.52 2.54 -9.78
C ALA A 598 -15.33 2.56 -8.48
N LEU A 599 -15.94 3.71 -8.16
CA LEU A 599 -16.85 3.92 -7.03
C LEU A 599 -18.16 4.57 -7.49
N ASP A 600 -19.31 3.99 -7.14
CA ASP A 600 -20.64 4.58 -7.35
C ASP A 600 -21.40 4.73 -6.02
N LEU A 601 -21.79 5.96 -5.68
CA LEU A 601 -22.49 6.32 -4.44
C LEU A 601 -23.93 6.75 -4.74
N SER A 602 -24.94 6.08 -4.20
CA SER A 602 -26.33 6.37 -4.57
C SER A 602 -27.33 6.30 -3.42
N ASN A 603 -28.48 6.98 -3.63
CA ASN A 603 -29.66 6.99 -2.76
C ASN A 603 -29.38 7.14 -1.25
N GLY A 604 -28.48 8.08 -0.91
CA GLY A 604 -28.11 8.36 0.48
C GLY A 604 -27.00 7.47 1.04
N ALA A 605 -26.14 6.93 0.17
CA ALA A 605 -24.92 6.23 0.55
C ALA A 605 -24.05 7.05 1.52
N ARG A 606 -23.47 6.37 2.50
CA ARG A 606 -22.50 6.95 3.43
C ARG A 606 -21.22 6.12 3.40
N TYR A 607 -20.13 6.78 3.05
CA TYR A 607 -18.81 6.17 2.95
C TYR A 607 -17.86 6.84 3.96
N PHE A 608 -17.44 6.07 4.96
CA PHE A 608 -16.54 6.51 6.01
C PHE A 608 -15.18 5.87 5.78
N VAL A 609 -14.22 6.68 5.38
CA VAL A 609 -12.91 6.25 4.95
C VAL A 609 -12.01 6.15 6.16
N ASP A 610 -11.42 4.98 6.37
CA ASP A 610 -10.34 4.84 7.32
C ASP A 610 -9.06 5.47 6.73
N VAL A 611 -8.59 6.55 7.35
CA VAL A 611 -7.46 7.35 6.87
C VAL A 611 -6.10 6.84 7.37
N GLU A 612 -6.11 5.82 8.23
CA GLU A 612 -4.88 5.24 8.79
C GLU A 612 -4.39 4.03 8.01
N THR A 613 -5.21 3.49 7.10
CA THR A 613 -4.87 2.30 6.34
C THR A 613 -4.29 2.61 4.96
N TYR A 614 -2.98 2.52 4.87
CA TYR A 614 -2.27 2.06 3.68
C TYR A 614 -1.79 0.63 3.95
N VAL A 615 -2.21 -0.32 3.13
CA VAL A 615 -1.58 -1.65 3.06
C VAL A 615 -0.95 -1.73 1.67
N PRO A 616 0.37 -1.58 1.52
CA PRO A 616 1.01 -2.27 0.41
C PRO A 616 0.73 -3.75 0.66
N THR A 617 0.25 -4.50 -0.33
CA THR A 617 0.21 -5.96 -0.20
C THR A 617 1.64 -6.47 -0.04
N CYS A 618 2.07 -6.73 1.21
CA CYS A 618 3.38 -7.32 1.49
C CYS A 618 3.49 -8.67 0.80
N VAL A 619 4.66 -9.01 0.29
CA VAL A 619 4.96 -10.39 -0.11
C VAL A 619 5.17 -11.18 1.18
N THR A 620 4.21 -12.04 1.54
CA THR A 620 4.35 -12.91 2.72
C THR A 620 5.42 -13.96 2.44
N LEU A 621 6.44 -14.04 3.30
CA LEU A 621 7.42 -15.11 3.27
C LEU A 621 6.79 -16.38 3.85
N ALA A 622 7.03 -17.53 3.23
CA ALA A 622 6.55 -18.81 3.76
C ALA A 622 7.25 -19.10 5.10
N ASP A 623 6.50 -19.06 6.19
CA ASP A 623 7.01 -19.24 7.55
C ASP A 623 6.17 -20.23 8.38
N VAL A 624 6.60 -20.53 9.61
CA VAL A 624 5.85 -21.35 10.58
C VAL A 624 5.90 -20.66 11.94
N GLU A 625 4.78 -20.56 12.64
CA GLU A 625 4.73 -19.93 13.97
C GLU A 625 5.49 -20.73 15.04
N GLY A 626 6.37 -20.04 15.79
CA GLY A 626 7.03 -20.58 16.96
C GLY A 626 6.01 -21.00 18.04
N THR A 627 5.90 -22.29 18.31
CA THR A 627 4.94 -22.81 19.30
C THR A 627 5.67 -23.46 20.46
N ALA A 628 5.36 -23.03 21.69
CA ALA A 628 5.91 -23.63 22.90
C ALA A 628 5.57 -25.13 22.98
N GLY A 629 6.60 -25.99 23.01
CA GLY A 629 6.41 -27.44 23.09
C GLY A 629 5.89 -27.96 24.44
N VAL A 630 5.30 -29.17 24.44
CA VAL A 630 5.02 -29.93 25.68
C VAL A 630 6.24 -30.74 26.11
N SER A 631 6.47 -30.84 27.43
CA SER A 631 7.66 -31.43 28.08
C SER A 631 8.36 -32.56 27.31
N GLY A 632 9.65 -32.38 26.97
CA GLY A 632 10.48 -33.36 26.25
C GLY A 632 11.48 -34.13 27.12
N PRO A 633 11.94 -35.33 26.70
CA PRO A 633 13.01 -36.06 27.40
C PRO A 633 14.34 -35.31 27.28
N GLY A 634 14.96 -34.97 28.43
CA GLY A 634 16.17 -34.14 28.50
C GLY A 634 15.91 -32.66 28.85
N GLY A 635 14.65 -32.29 29.13
CA GLY A 635 14.23 -30.91 29.37
C GLY A 635 14.18 -30.45 30.83
N ILE A 636 14.05 -29.12 30.96
CA ILE A 636 13.82 -28.30 32.16
C ILE A 636 13.11 -29.09 33.27
N THR A 637 13.80 -29.31 34.39
CA THR A 637 13.28 -30.11 35.52
C THR A 637 12.33 -29.32 36.41
N SER A 638 12.40 -28.00 36.36
CA SER A 638 11.47 -27.06 36.99
C SER A 638 11.62 -25.64 36.41
N THR A 639 10.58 -24.82 36.53
CA THR A 639 10.65 -23.37 36.24
C THR A 639 11.81 -22.71 36.97
N GLU A 640 12.06 -23.08 38.22
CA GLU A 640 13.13 -22.50 39.04
C GLU A 640 14.53 -22.79 38.48
N THR A 641 14.77 -23.99 37.98
CA THR A 641 16.04 -24.34 37.32
C THR A 641 16.24 -23.62 35.98
N PHE A 642 15.17 -23.45 35.19
CA PHE A 642 15.26 -22.73 33.90
C PHE A 642 15.52 -21.24 34.09
N HIS A 643 14.96 -20.63 35.13
CA HIS A 643 15.22 -19.23 35.49
C HIS A 643 16.71 -18.93 35.75
N GLN A 644 17.53 -19.95 36.00
CA GLN A 644 18.97 -19.79 36.25
C GLN A 644 19.82 -19.90 34.97
N TRP A 645 19.27 -20.37 33.85
CA TRP A 645 20.03 -20.68 32.64
C TRP A 645 20.68 -19.44 32.05
N PHE A 646 19.91 -18.37 31.88
CA PHE A 646 20.39 -17.11 31.29
C PHE A 646 20.63 -16.03 32.36
N ARG A 647 20.87 -16.42 33.62
CA ARG A 647 21.08 -15.49 34.75
C ARG A 647 22.25 -15.91 35.62
N THR A 648 23.16 -14.99 35.86
CA THR A 648 24.30 -15.22 36.74
C THR A 648 23.85 -15.46 38.18
N THR A 649 24.06 -16.67 38.67
CA THR A 649 23.69 -17.10 40.02
C THR A 649 24.93 -17.55 40.77
N LEU A 650 25.27 -16.81 41.83
CA LEU A 650 26.48 -17.06 42.61
C LEU A 650 26.52 -18.49 43.15
N GLY A 651 27.57 -19.24 42.79
CA GLY A 651 27.76 -20.63 43.22
C GLY A 651 27.06 -21.68 42.35
N VAL A 652 26.36 -21.26 41.28
CA VAL A 652 25.68 -22.15 40.32
C VAL A 652 26.33 -22.07 38.94
N ASN A 653 26.57 -20.86 38.42
CA ASN A 653 27.14 -20.65 37.08
C ASN A 653 28.17 -19.51 37.05
N GLN A 654 28.92 -19.43 35.95
CA GLN A 654 29.80 -18.30 35.63
C GLN A 654 29.38 -17.69 34.30
N ALA A 655 29.49 -16.37 34.18
CA ALA A 655 29.16 -15.62 32.97
C ALA A 655 30.38 -14.91 32.37
N GLY A 656 30.31 -14.60 31.08
CA GLY A 656 31.25 -13.76 30.37
C GLY A 656 30.65 -13.24 29.06
N ALA A 657 31.37 -12.36 28.38
CA ALA A 657 30.96 -11.85 27.07
C ALA A 657 31.49 -12.74 25.92
N HIS A 658 30.71 -12.88 24.86
CA HIS A 658 31.14 -13.44 23.58
C HIS A 658 30.35 -12.78 22.45
N ALA A 659 31.06 -12.27 21.46
CA ALA A 659 30.48 -11.61 20.30
C ALA A 659 30.50 -12.56 19.10
N ILE A 660 29.44 -12.52 18.30
CA ILE A 660 29.39 -13.09 16.95
C ILE A 660 29.30 -11.93 15.96
N THR A 661 29.77 -12.14 14.73
CA THR A 661 29.69 -11.15 13.65
C THR A 661 28.89 -11.74 12.51
N LEU A 662 27.75 -11.14 12.19
CA LEU A 662 27.00 -11.47 10.98
C LEU A 662 27.67 -10.75 9.81
N THR A 663 27.89 -11.46 8.71
CA THR A 663 28.48 -10.89 7.49
C THR A 663 27.37 -10.67 6.46
N ARG A 664 27.32 -9.47 5.87
CA ARG A 664 26.38 -9.13 4.80
C ARG A 664 26.88 -9.63 3.45
N ASP A 665 26.05 -10.33 2.69
CA ASP A 665 26.36 -10.72 1.31
C ASP A 665 25.91 -9.67 0.28
N PHE A 666 26.11 -9.96 -1.01
CA PHE A 666 25.78 -9.06 -2.12
C PHE A 666 24.27 -8.85 -2.29
N ASP A 667 23.47 -9.82 -1.85
CA ASP A 667 22.00 -9.77 -1.90
C ASP A 667 21.44 -9.07 -0.64
N GLY A 668 22.32 -8.49 0.19
CA GLY A 668 21.95 -7.73 1.37
C GLY A 668 21.65 -8.58 2.60
N ILE A 669 21.91 -9.88 2.56
CA ILE A 669 21.58 -10.82 3.63
C ILE A 669 22.72 -10.92 4.64
N TYR A 670 22.41 -10.75 5.92
CA TYR A 670 23.31 -10.95 7.04
C TYR A 670 23.30 -12.41 7.49
N GLU A 671 24.48 -13.04 7.58
CA GLU A 671 24.62 -14.42 8.04
C GLU A 671 25.76 -14.60 9.05
N PHE A 672 25.49 -15.37 10.10
CA PHE A 672 26.50 -16.06 10.90
C PHE A 672 26.23 -17.56 10.82
N ALA A 673 27.24 -18.37 10.51
CA ALA A 673 27.13 -19.83 10.47
C ALA A 673 28.39 -20.50 11.02
N ALA A 674 28.21 -21.34 12.05
CA ALA A 674 29.26 -22.17 12.61
C ALA A 674 28.77 -23.62 12.71
N THR A 675 29.50 -24.56 12.11
CA THR A 675 29.19 -26.01 12.20
C THR A 675 29.79 -26.67 13.45
N ASP A 676 30.62 -25.94 14.20
CA ASP A 676 31.31 -26.42 15.41
C ASP A 676 31.46 -25.26 16.42
N PHE A 677 30.36 -24.87 17.07
CA PHE A 677 30.28 -23.69 17.94
C PHE A 677 30.55 -24.02 19.42
N HIS A 678 31.75 -23.69 19.88
CA HIS A 678 32.24 -23.94 21.26
C HIS A 678 32.80 -22.66 21.92
N PRO A 679 31.96 -21.65 22.21
CA PRO A 679 32.42 -20.32 22.65
C PRO A 679 33.05 -20.29 24.05
N VAL A 680 32.86 -21.35 24.84
CA VAL A 680 33.30 -21.47 26.24
C VAL A 680 34.45 -22.46 26.45
N ASP A 681 35.07 -22.98 25.39
CA ASP A 681 36.22 -23.88 25.54
C ASP A 681 37.36 -23.20 26.31
N ASP A 682 37.87 -23.90 27.33
CA ASP A 682 38.90 -23.45 28.28
C ASP A 682 38.57 -22.13 29.02
N ARG A 683 37.31 -21.70 29.00
CA ARG A 683 36.79 -20.49 29.66
C ARG A 683 35.78 -20.86 30.75
N LEU A 684 35.47 -19.90 31.61
CA LEU A 684 34.49 -20.04 32.69
C LEU A 684 34.84 -21.24 33.61
N LEU A 685 33.99 -22.26 33.68
CA LEU A 685 34.19 -23.47 34.47
C LEU A 685 35.11 -24.51 33.79
N GLY A 686 35.62 -24.21 32.59
CA GLY A 686 36.47 -25.09 31.78
C GLY A 686 35.68 -26.23 31.13
N ASN A 687 36.40 -27.21 30.57
CA ASN A 687 35.80 -28.29 29.77
C ASN A 687 35.42 -29.54 30.59
N GLU A 688 35.52 -29.48 31.92
CA GLU A 688 35.19 -30.61 32.82
C GLU A 688 35.89 -31.95 32.48
N GLY A 689 37.05 -31.89 31.83
CA GLY A 689 37.81 -33.08 31.40
C GLY A 689 37.37 -33.68 30.06
N ALA A 690 36.41 -33.05 29.36
CA ALA A 690 36.07 -33.34 27.97
C ALA A 690 36.94 -32.52 26.99
N ALA A 691 36.87 -32.87 25.69
CA ALA A 691 37.56 -32.12 24.64
C ALA A 691 36.95 -30.72 24.43
N HIS A 692 35.63 -30.60 24.56
CA HIS A 692 34.87 -29.36 24.40
C HIS A 692 33.90 -29.17 25.56
N ASN A 693 33.62 -27.93 25.91
CA ASN A 693 32.52 -27.58 26.80
C ASN A 693 31.20 -27.54 25.99
N ARG A 694 30.27 -28.42 26.37
CA ARG A 694 28.95 -28.59 25.74
C ARG A 694 27.81 -28.35 26.73
N ARG A 695 28.04 -27.52 27.75
CA ARG A 695 27.04 -27.17 28.76
C ARG A 695 27.08 -25.67 29.01
N PHE A 696 26.48 -24.93 28.08
CA PHE A 696 26.46 -23.49 28.14
C PHE A 696 25.11 -22.96 27.66
N THR A 697 24.87 -21.70 28.00
CA THR A 697 23.78 -20.90 27.48
C THR A 697 24.35 -19.64 26.88
N PHE A 698 23.73 -19.18 25.81
CA PHE A 698 24.13 -18.00 25.08
C PHE A 698 22.88 -17.16 24.79
N ALA A 699 22.93 -15.88 25.08
CA ALA A 699 21.86 -14.92 24.88
C ALA A 699 22.38 -13.74 24.07
N ILE A 700 21.63 -13.36 23.04
CA ILE A 700 21.86 -12.15 22.25
C ILE A 700 20.66 -11.25 22.45
N GLU A 701 20.93 -9.98 22.72
CA GLU A 701 19.94 -8.90 22.70
C GLU A 701 20.37 -7.89 21.65
N ALA A 702 19.45 -7.59 20.74
CA ALA A 702 19.61 -6.54 19.75
C ALA A 702 18.27 -5.83 19.58
N SER A 703 18.27 -4.73 18.85
CA SER A 703 17.05 -4.08 18.38
C SER A 703 17.10 -3.95 16.87
N PHE A 704 15.96 -3.79 16.23
CA PHE A 704 15.86 -3.48 14.82
C PHE A 704 14.69 -2.53 14.58
N VAL A 705 14.73 -1.77 13.49
CA VAL A 705 13.59 -0.98 13.02
C VAL A 705 12.73 -1.89 12.15
N TYR A 706 11.46 -2.01 12.51
CA TYR A 706 10.51 -2.74 11.68
C TYR A 706 10.10 -1.85 10.50
N ASP A 707 10.23 -2.38 9.29
CA ASP A 707 9.74 -1.75 8.07
C ASP A 707 8.66 -2.66 7.48
N GLU A 708 7.42 -2.18 7.44
CA GLU A 708 6.27 -2.94 6.96
C GLU A 708 6.44 -3.28 5.46
N CYS A 709 6.15 -4.54 5.11
CA CYS A 709 6.29 -5.07 3.75
C CYS A 709 7.69 -5.06 3.15
N ALA A 710 8.74 -4.86 3.97
CA ALA A 710 10.12 -4.94 3.50
C ALA A 710 10.66 -6.40 3.43
N GLU A 711 9.76 -7.40 3.51
CA GLU A 711 10.10 -8.82 3.54
C GLU A 711 11.11 -9.14 4.65
N GLN A 712 11.02 -8.43 5.80
CA GLN A 712 11.94 -8.58 6.91
C GLN A 712 11.76 -9.95 7.58
N TYR A 713 12.86 -10.70 7.77
CA TYR A 713 12.78 -12.05 8.34
C TYR A 713 13.94 -12.39 9.28
N PHE A 714 13.70 -13.36 10.17
CA PHE A 714 14.76 -14.10 10.86
C PHE A 714 14.69 -15.58 10.52
N GLU A 715 15.84 -16.19 10.25
CA GLU A 715 15.99 -17.63 10.06
C GLU A 715 17.02 -18.14 11.07
N LEU A 716 16.61 -19.08 11.92
CA LEU A 716 17.49 -19.77 12.85
C LEU A 716 17.66 -21.21 12.44
N ARG A 717 18.88 -21.71 12.61
CA ARG A 717 19.19 -23.13 12.49
C ARG A 717 20.21 -23.54 13.53
N GLY A 718 20.03 -24.72 14.12
CA GLY A 718 21.12 -25.39 14.80
C GLY A 718 20.71 -26.59 15.62
N GLY A 719 21.66 -27.04 16.45
CA GLY A 719 21.48 -28.16 17.36
C GLY A 719 21.05 -27.73 18.76
N ASP A 720 20.24 -28.56 19.41
CA ASP A 720 19.68 -28.31 20.75
C ASP A 720 18.75 -27.08 20.81
N GLY A 721 18.52 -26.49 21.98
CA GLY A 721 17.41 -25.54 22.15
C GLY A 721 17.73 -24.09 21.82
N GLN A 722 17.03 -23.56 20.81
CA GLN A 722 17.09 -22.15 20.41
C GLN A 722 15.70 -21.52 20.40
N TRP A 723 15.63 -20.27 20.83
CA TRP A 723 14.41 -19.47 20.86
C TRP A 723 14.70 -18.05 20.39
N LEU A 724 13.83 -17.49 19.55
CA LEU A 724 13.84 -16.08 19.20
C LEU A 724 12.58 -15.44 19.74
N PHE A 725 12.73 -14.33 20.45
CA PHE A 725 11.63 -13.47 20.85
C PHE A 725 11.77 -12.12 20.17
N VAL A 726 10.66 -11.59 19.68
CA VAL A 726 10.55 -10.22 19.18
C VAL A 726 9.52 -9.52 20.05
N ASP A 727 9.93 -8.44 20.71
CA ASP A 727 9.13 -7.68 21.68
C ASP A 727 8.42 -8.56 22.74
N GLY A 728 9.15 -9.58 23.22
CA GLY A 728 8.64 -10.52 24.22
C GLY A 728 7.64 -11.56 23.69
N LYS A 729 7.30 -11.55 22.39
CA LYS A 729 6.52 -12.61 21.72
C LYS A 729 7.47 -13.68 21.18
N LEU A 730 7.14 -14.95 21.37
CA LEU A 730 7.92 -16.08 20.84
C LEU A 730 7.75 -16.14 19.32
N ALA A 731 8.83 -15.87 18.58
CA ALA A 731 8.82 -15.82 17.12
C ALA A 731 9.35 -17.13 16.49
N ILE A 732 10.41 -17.71 17.08
CA ILE A 732 11.00 -19.01 16.70
C ILE A 732 11.18 -19.88 17.95
N ASP A 733 10.82 -21.17 17.85
CA ASP A 733 11.08 -22.19 18.88
C ASP A 733 11.63 -23.47 18.23
N LEU A 734 12.96 -23.65 18.31
CA LEU A 734 13.63 -24.86 17.86
C LEU A 734 13.77 -25.93 18.97
N GLY A 735 13.44 -25.59 20.22
CA GLY A 735 13.09 -26.56 21.25
C GLY A 735 14.14 -27.61 21.68
N GLY A 736 13.79 -28.91 21.59
CA GLY A 736 14.46 -30.03 22.28
C GLY A 736 15.78 -30.51 21.65
N VAL A 737 16.28 -31.68 22.09
CA VAL A 737 17.56 -32.29 21.64
C VAL A 737 17.45 -32.94 20.24
N ALA A 738 16.84 -32.26 19.26
CA ALA A 738 16.62 -32.76 17.90
C ALA A 738 17.64 -32.16 16.91
N SER A 739 18.08 -32.97 15.94
CA SER A 739 19.10 -32.59 14.95
C SER A 739 18.61 -31.63 13.89
N GLY A 740 19.28 -30.48 13.76
CA GLY A 740 19.26 -29.62 12.57
C GLY A 740 17.88 -29.02 12.27
N ALA A 741 17.17 -28.58 13.32
CA ALA A 741 15.93 -27.85 13.14
C ALA A 741 16.23 -26.46 12.56
N GLU A 742 15.39 -26.03 11.64
CA GLU A 742 15.45 -24.72 10.98
C GLU A 742 14.04 -24.14 10.99
N GLN A 743 13.93 -22.85 11.31
CA GLN A 743 12.69 -22.12 11.29
C GLN A 743 12.96 -20.70 10.84
N THR A 744 12.07 -20.21 9.99
CA THR A 744 12.02 -18.81 9.56
C THR A 744 10.79 -18.18 10.17
N VAL A 745 10.91 -16.91 10.58
CA VAL A 745 9.79 -16.04 10.92
C VAL A 745 9.79 -14.86 9.96
N ASP A 746 8.63 -14.65 9.34
CA ASP A 746 8.28 -13.39 8.68
C ASP A 746 7.92 -12.36 9.76
N VAL A 747 8.61 -11.23 9.79
CA VAL A 747 8.41 -10.20 10.81
C VAL A 747 7.07 -9.46 10.61
N ASP A 748 6.56 -9.40 9.37
CA ASP A 748 5.24 -8.81 9.08
C ASP A 748 4.11 -9.56 9.81
N ARG A 749 4.28 -10.85 10.10
CA ARG A 749 3.31 -11.66 10.87
C ARG A 749 3.19 -11.23 12.34
N LEU A 750 4.15 -10.48 12.88
CA LEU A 750 4.27 -10.26 14.32
C LEU A 750 3.37 -9.13 14.85
N GLY A 751 2.62 -8.45 13.97
CA GLY A 751 1.71 -7.35 14.33
C GLY A 751 2.48 -6.20 14.99
N LEU A 752 3.54 -5.76 14.31
CA LEU A 752 4.41 -4.66 14.68
C LEU A 752 3.95 -3.38 13.95
N PHE A 753 4.35 -2.21 14.42
CA PHE A 753 4.00 -0.91 13.86
C PHE A 753 5.16 -0.38 13.02
N ASP A 754 4.90 -0.03 11.76
CA ASP A 754 5.91 0.44 10.81
C ASP A 754 6.77 1.59 11.36
N GLY A 755 8.07 1.53 11.12
CA GLY A 755 9.07 2.49 11.59
C GLY A 755 9.41 2.42 13.09
N GLU A 756 8.72 1.59 13.89
CA GLU A 756 9.02 1.43 15.31
C GLU A 756 10.22 0.50 15.53
N THR A 757 10.94 0.72 16.64
CA THR A 757 12.09 -0.11 17.02
C THR A 757 11.67 -1.22 17.96
N TYR A 758 11.93 -2.46 17.56
CA TYR A 758 11.61 -3.65 18.34
C TYR A 758 12.84 -4.37 18.84
N ARG A 759 12.72 -4.94 20.04
CA ARG A 759 13.78 -5.74 20.65
C ARG A 759 13.71 -7.17 20.16
N VAL A 760 14.86 -7.74 19.89
CA VAL A 760 15.02 -9.16 19.62
C VAL A 760 15.89 -9.82 20.69
N HIS A 761 15.38 -10.91 21.27
CA HIS A 761 16.13 -11.76 22.20
C HIS A 761 16.30 -13.15 21.59
N LEU A 762 17.54 -13.53 21.33
CA LEU A 762 17.87 -14.90 20.96
C LEU A 762 18.43 -15.63 22.18
N PHE A 763 17.88 -16.80 22.48
CA PHE A 763 18.36 -17.68 23.52
C PHE A 763 18.82 -19.00 22.92
N TYR A 764 20.01 -19.45 23.28
CA TYR A 764 20.56 -20.74 22.90
C TYR A 764 21.03 -21.52 24.13
N ALA A 765 20.60 -22.77 24.27
CA ALA A 765 21.01 -23.68 25.34
C ALA A 765 21.59 -24.97 24.75
N GLN A 766 22.87 -25.22 25.04
CA GLN A 766 23.57 -26.45 24.69
C GLN A 766 23.63 -27.39 25.91
N ARG A 767 23.11 -28.61 25.76
CA ARG A 767 22.89 -29.60 26.85
C ARG A 767 23.57 -30.95 26.56
N ASP A 768 24.78 -30.92 26.02
CA ASP A 768 25.61 -32.10 25.71
C ASP A 768 25.03 -33.04 24.63
N SER A 769 24.20 -32.49 23.74
CA SER A 769 23.53 -33.21 22.62
C SER A 769 24.48 -33.78 21.56
N GLY A 770 25.74 -33.33 21.56
CA GLY A 770 26.73 -33.64 20.53
C GLY A 770 26.54 -32.87 19.22
N GLN A 771 25.55 -31.98 19.13
CA GLN A 771 25.28 -31.14 17.96
C GLN A 771 25.61 -29.69 18.28
N THR A 772 26.53 -29.10 17.54
CA THR A 772 27.14 -27.80 17.88
C THR A 772 26.99 -26.80 16.75
N ASP A 773 26.09 -27.05 15.79
CA ASP A 773 25.79 -26.10 14.73
C ASP A 773 24.92 -24.95 15.25
N PHE A 774 25.29 -23.74 14.88
CA PHE A 774 24.58 -22.50 15.22
C PHE A 774 24.63 -21.56 14.02
N ARG A 775 23.45 -21.18 13.52
CA ARG A 775 23.29 -20.30 12.36
C ARG A 775 22.14 -19.33 12.57
N ILE A 776 22.40 -18.08 12.18
CA ILE A 776 21.43 -16.98 12.12
C ILE A 776 21.54 -16.38 10.73
N ARG A 777 20.40 -16.18 10.07
CA ARG A 777 20.31 -15.47 8.80
C ARG A 777 19.14 -14.48 8.83
N THR A 778 19.34 -13.28 8.29
CA THR A 778 18.33 -12.22 8.26
C THR A 778 18.69 -11.18 7.20
N ASN A 779 17.71 -10.49 6.63
CA ASN A 779 17.92 -9.25 5.85
C ASN A 779 17.84 -7.98 6.72
N ILE A 780 17.58 -8.13 8.02
CA ILE A 780 17.39 -7.03 8.97
C ILE A 780 18.74 -6.59 9.51
N GLU A 781 18.98 -5.28 9.49
CA GLU A 781 20.12 -4.70 10.18
C GLU A 781 19.86 -4.65 11.70
N LEU A 782 20.70 -5.36 12.45
CA LEU A 782 20.58 -5.46 13.90
C LEU A 782 21.44 -4.40 14.59
N ILE A 783 20.81 -3.64 15.49
CA ILE A 783 21.43 -2.68 16.40
C ILE A 783 21.81 -3.42 17.69
N PRO A 784 23.10 -3.65 17.99
CA PRO A 784 23.51 -4.36 19.20
C PRO A 784 23.17 -3.56 20.47
N ASP A 785 22.71 -4.23 21.54
CA ASP A 785 22.58 -3.60 22.86
C ASP A 785 23.84 -3.89 23.71
N ASP A 786 24.57 -2.85 24.13
CA ASP A 786 25.87 -2.92 24.80
C ASP A 786 25.84 -3.52 26.23
N LYS A 787 24.68 -4.03 26.69
CA LYS A 787 24.43 -4.29 28.11
C LYS A 787 24.34 -5.75 28.55
N VAL A 788 24.64 -6.73 27.68
CA VAL A 788 24.44 -8.15 28.05
C VAL A 788 25.76 -8.90 28.28
N ASP A 789 25.94 -9.42 29.50
CA ASP A 789 26.87 -10.53 29.78
C ASP A 789 26.29 -11.82 29.18
N GLY A 790 26.31 -11.93 27.85
CA GLY A 790 25.47 -12.85 27.06
C GLY A 790 25.85 -14.32 27.09
N LEU A 791 26.88 -14.77 27.80
CA LEU A 791 27.30 -16.18 27.81
C LEU A 791 27.44 -16.70 29.23
N THR A 792 26.75 -17.80 29.58
CA THR A 792 26.94 -18.46 30.88
C THR A 792 27.25 -19.96 30.73
N ALA A 793 28.09 -20.48 31.64
CA ALA A 793 28.36 -21.90 31.78
C ALA A 793 27.90 -22.37 33.16
N MET A 794 27.14 -23.45 33.22
CA MET A 794 26.63 -24.03 34.46
C MET A 794 27.39 -25.31 34.81
N PHE A 795 27.60 -25.54 36.10
CA PHE A 795 27.96 -26.86 36.62
C PHE A 795 26.66 -27.67 36.79
N ASP A 796 26.73 -28.99 36.56
CA ASP A 796 25.59 -29.91 36.79
C ASP A 796 25.03 -29.81 38.23
#